data_AF-A0A9W7L6F5-F1
#
_entry.id   AF-A0A9W7L6F5-F1
#
_cell.length_a   1.000
_cell.length_b   1.000
_cell.length_c   1.000
_cell.angle_alpha   90.00
_cell.angle_beta   90.00
_cell.angle_gamma   90.00
#
_symmetry.space_group_name_H-M   'P 1'
#
loop_
_entity.id
_entity.type
_entity.pdbx_description
1 polymer ?
#
loop_
_entity_poly.entity_id
_entity_poly.type
_entity_poly.pdbx_seq_one_letter_code
_entity_poly.pdbx_strand_id
1 'polypeptide(L)'
;MSRWVGGSERLVRELFGEAVREYEERGDESELHVVVIDEIDAAFRRRGGAGEGEGGVARDSTVNQMLGILDGVKELENVLVIGMTNSPELLDKALLRNGRLEVKIEIPKPDDEGRRDIAKIAFRTLRDSGRLSKPVEAFIYGDGVFRWWSSTGVRGWRRGRDLTKHTKGMTGADIKAVVRSAVSFALERVIQEKIDSAIEEKRENKQIQKDIHELIVEEIDHNNTSYNSNKEEETKGETKGETKGGQDEDGDTDTDTDTPHLTQVAIIGASASGLGVAKALLHADPTLDVVILESSSTIGSSFLSWPPSTRFISPSFYSNPFTSPDLNQISPINDVGPSAYLSSLPPSPSHPPPLDTQHPTGPEYAAYLTSLASAPLNPSTPHHTLLSHVTFSTPVLSINPLPLPTPTSKPAFKLLLSPPKNSSTPTSLYARYVIYAGGEYRHPYLPPFTLNRSDACLHYSDIKSWGGEGDWVIVGAGEAGVDAACNIHEAGGVGGGTITVIDKNKGSGGEEVGKRDVAEDPSTTLTPRTRMRLRRAIEGGGRINVIRGFTCTDVGIGEDGSYTATLVNGGGEGREVRADNRIVMATGFKVGGSEGCVLNGICEYDGEGRPVLDEGCDESKRTKGVFVVGPMVKHKAEKGCEHEGGGEQEEAQDVIFCFIYKFRTRFALVAGEIISRLVLDYHVCQDTGEIDEEGRNKLMDVEDMMEVYKDKGMLVTDLSKAVCGEVTSCGKSC
;
A
#
# COMPACT_ATOMS: atom_id res chain seq x y z
N MET A 1 -8.15 -36.65 -28.54
CA MET A 1 -8.59 -35.44 -29.28
C MET A 1 -9.10 -34.43 -28.27
N SER A 2 -8.55 -33.21 -28.37
CA SER A 2 -9.00 -31.91 -27.82
C SER A 2 -9.73 -31.87 -26.47
N ARG A 3 -8.97 -31.61 -25.40
CA ARG A 3 -9.46 -31.27 -24.05
C ARG A 3 -9.52 -29.73 -23.80
N TRP A 4 -9.36 -28.95 -24.87
CA TRP A 4 -9.24 -27.49 -24.89
C TRP A 4 -10.27 -26.83 -25.83
N VAL A 5 -11.53 -27.23 -25.71
CA VAL A 5 -12.66 -26.50 -26.33
C VAL A 5 -13.73 -26.40 -25.24
N GLY A 6 -14.00 -25.17 -24.74
CA GLY A 6 -15.07 -24.95 -23.74
C GLY A 6 -14.77 -23.96 -22.60
N GLY A 7 -13.55 -23.44 -22.45
CA GLY A 7 -13.23 -22.50 -21.35
C GLY A 7 -13.95 -21.15 -21.46
N SER A 8 -13.93 -20.56 -22.65
CA SER A 8 -14.65 -19.30 -22.96
C SER A 8 -16.17 -19.48 -22.97
N GLU A 9 -16.63 -20.68 -23.31
CA GLU A 9 -18.04 -21.07 -23.25
C GLU A 9 -18.57 -21.15 -21.82
N ARG A 10 -17.80 -21.79 -20.93
CA ARG A 10 -18.14 -21.89 -19.51
C ARG A 10 -18.26 -20.51 -18.87
N LEU A 11 -17.36 -19.59 -19.21
CA LEU A 11 -17.40 -18.22 -18.69
C LEU A 11 -18.66 -17.47 -19.10
N VAL A 12 -19.10 -17.60 -20.36
CA VAL A 12 -20.37 -17.00 -20.82
C VAL A 12 -21.55 -17.63 -20.08
N ARG A 13 -21.56 -18.95 -19.87
CA ARG A 13 -22.63 -19.60 -19.09
C ARG A 13 -22.65 -19.20 -17.63
N GLU A 14 -21.49 -19.00 -17.00
CA GLU A 14 -21.40 -18.51 -15.62
C GLU A 14 -21.87 -17.05 -15.54
N LEU A 15 -21.49 -16.19 -16.50
CA LEU A 15 -21.87 -14.78 -16.54
C LEU A 15 -23.40 -14.55 -16.61
N PHE A 16 -24.12 -15.42 -17.33
CA PHE A 16 -25.58 -15.35 -17.45
C PHE A 16 -26.32 -16.37 -16.58
N GLY A 17 -25.59 -17.21 -15.83
CA GLY A 17 -26.15 -18.39 -15.17
C GLY A 17 -27.15 -18.06 -14.06
N GLU A 18 -26.87 -17.01 -13.28
CA GLU A 18 -27.78 -16.54 -12.24
C GLU A 18 -29.06 -15.96 -12.82
N ALA A 19 -28.95 -15.10 -13.84
CA ALA A 19 -30.09 -14.48 -14.50
C ALA A 19 -31.01 -15.52 -15.18
N VAL A 20 -30.42 -16.55 -15.81
CA VAL A 20 -31.15 -17.66 -16.41
C VAL A 20 -31.90 -18.47 -15.36
N ARG A 21 -31.21 -18.85 -14.27
CA ARG A 21 -31.81 -19.65 -13.19
C ARG A 21 -32.98 -18.90 -12.53
N GLU A 22 -32.79 -17.61 -12.26
CA GLU A 22 -33.84 -16.80 -11.65
C GLU A 22 -35.05 -16.63 -12.57
N TYR A 23 -34.84 -16.42 -13.87
CA TYR A 23 -35.93 -16.36 -14.85
C TYR A 23 -36.67 -17.70 -14.97
N GLU A 24 -35.96 -18.83 -14.87
CA GLU A 24 -36.59 -20.16 -14.86
C GLU A 24 -37.44 -20.41 -13.61
N GLU A 25 -37.04 -19.88 -12.46
CA GLU A 25 -37.74 -20.04 -11.19
C GLU A 25 -38.93 -19.07 -11.03
N ARG A 26 -38.79 -17.83 -11.50
CA ARG A 26 -39.71 -16.71 -11.18
C ARG A 26 -40.41 -16.11 -12.40
N GLY A 27 -40.01 -16.47 -13.62
CA GLY A 27 -40.59 -15.94 -14.86
C GLY A 27 -40.56 -14.40 -14.89
N ASP A 28 -41.67 -13.78 -15.26
CA ASP A 28 -41.79 -12.31 -15.39
C ASP A 28 -41.62 -11.54 -14.07
N GLU A 29 -41.60 -12.23 -12.91
CA GLU A 29 -41.33 -11.62 -11.59
C GLU A 29 -39.83 -11.57 -11.23
N SER A 30 -38.94 -12.06 -12.10
CA SER A 30 -37.50 -11.98 -11.89
C SER A 30 -36.97 -10.54 -11.98
N GLU A 31 -35.94 -10.21 -11.19
CA GLU A 31 -35.31 -8.90 -11.23
C GLU A 31 -34.45 -8.69 -12.49
N LEU A 32 -34.23 -7.43 -12.89
CA LEU A 32 -33.44 -7.09 -14.08
C LEU A 32 -31.94 -7.25 -13.80
N HIS A 33 -31.28 -8.11 -14.57
CA HIS A 33 -29.85 -8.33 -14.56
C HIS A 33 -29.16 -7.50 -15.64
N VAL A 34 -28.23 -6.62 -15.25
CA VAL A 34 -27.48 -5.78 -16.20
C VAL A 34 -26.07 -6.35 -16.39
N VAL A 35 -25.75 -6.79 -17.60
CA VAL A 35 -24.46 -7.37 -17.97
C VAL A 35 -23.68 -6.38 -18.84
N VAL A 36 -22.60 -5.82 -18.29
CA VAL A 36 -21.72 -4.88 -19.01
C VAL A 36 -20.45 -5.58 -19.47
N ILE A 37 -20.17 -5.53 -20.76
CA ILE A 37 -18.99 -6.14 -21.39
C ILE A 37 -18.17 -5.04 -22.04
N ASP A 38 -17.06 -4.68 -21.42
CA ASP A 38 -16.06 -3.80 -22.04
C ASP A 38 -15.21 -4.58 -23.04
N GLU A 39 -14.74 -3.90 -24.08
CA GLU A 39 -14.04 -4.49 -25.21
C GLU A 39 -14.75 -5.74 -25.73
N ILE A 40 -16.07 -5.63 -25.99
CA ILE A 40 -16.89 -6.76 -26.44
C ILE A 40 -16.35 -7.36 -27.76
N ASP A 41 -15.60 -6.58 -28.53
CA ASP A 41 -14.89 -7.06 -29.71
C ASP A 41 -13.65 -7.91 -29.41
N ALA A 42 -13.13 -7.98 -28.18
CA ALA A 42 -12.06 -8.91 -27.83
C ALA A 42 -12.57 -10.36 -27.79
N ALA A 43 -13.80 -10.55 -27.29
CA ALA A 43 -14.43 -11.87 -27.13
C ALA A 43 -15.29 -12.28 -28.34
N PHE A 44 -15.90 -11.32 -29.04
CA PHE A 44 -16.93 -11.62 -30.05
C PHE A 44 -16.63 -11.07 -31.46
N ARG A 45 -15.43 -11.37 -31.98
CA ARG A 45 -15.01 -10.96 -33.33
C ARG A 45 -15.71 -11.70 -34.46
N ARG A 46 -15.71 -11.07 -35.64
CA ARG A 46 -16.21 -11.63 -36.89
C ARG A 46 -15.57 -12.99 -37.24
N ARG A 47 -16.42 -13.98 -37.51
CA ARG A 47 -16.04 -15.33 -37.95
C ARG A 47 -15.33 -15.32 -39.32
N GLY A 48 -14.28 -16.14 -39.47
CA GLY A 48 -13.69 -16.47 -40.79
C GLY A 48 -12.49 -15.64 -41.29
N GLY A 49 -11.77 -14.92 -40.43
CA GLY A 49 -10.52 -14.23 -40.80
C GLY A 49 -9.26 -15.06 -40.56
N ALA A 50 -8.75 -15.70 -41.61
CA ALA A 50 -7.41 -16.30 -41.77
C ALA A 50 -6.77 -17.01 -40.54
N GLY A 51 -6.97 -18.33 -40.48
CA GLY A 51 -6.19 -19.25 -39.64
C GLY A 51 -6.95 -20.55 -39.38
N GLU A 52 -6.81 -21.54 -40.27
CA GLU A 52 -7.30 -22.91 -40.07
C GLU A 52 -6.52 -23.59 -38.92
N GLY A 53 -6.85 -23.25 -37.67
CA GLY A 53 -6.31 -23.88 -36.47
C GLY A 53 -7.35 -23.92 -35.33
N GLU A 54 -7.14 -24.79 -34.33
CA GLU A 54 -8.05 -25.07 -33.21
C GLU A 54 -8.59 -23.82 -32.47
N GLY A 55 -7.88 -22.68 -32.53
CA GLY A 55 -8.32 -21.40 -31.93
C GLY A 55 -9.50 -20.71 -32.62
N GLY A 56 -9.80 -21.02 -33.89
CA GLY A 56 -10.99 -20.50 -34.59
C GLY A 56 -12.29 -21.17 -34.11
N VAL A 57 -12.23 -22.48 -33.83
CA VAL A 57 -13.39 -23.29 -33.43
C VAL A 57 -13.92 -22.89 -32.04
N ALA A 58 -13.02 -22.61 -31.08
CA ALA A 58 -13.38 -22.16 -29.75
C ALA A 58 -13.94 -20.71 -29.70
N ARG A 59 -13.57 -19.87 -30.67
CA ARG A 59 -14.10 -18.51 -30.81
C ARG A 59 -15.49 -18.51 -31.43
N ASP A 60 -15.67 -19.29 -32.49
CA ASP A 60 -16.96 -19.46 -33.14
C ASP A 60 -18.01 -20.03 -32.18
N SER A 61 -17.59 -20.94 -31.28
CA SER A 61 -18.47 -21.52 -30.27
C SER A 61 -18.87 -20.53 -29.16
N THR A 62 -17.99 -19.61 -28.75
CA THR A 62 -18.30 -18.56 -27.77
C THR A 62 -19.32 -17.56 -28.33
N VAL A 63 -19.15 -17.13 -29.59
CA VAL A 63 -20.15 -16.28 -30.27
C VAL A 63 -21.46 -17.04 -30.41
N ASN A 64 -21.45 -18.34 -30.75
CA ASN A 64 -22.67 -19.14 -30.83
C ASN A 64 -23.40 -19.28 -29.48
N GLN A 65 -22.70 -19.32 -28.35
CA GLN A 65 -23.34 -19.34 -27.05
C GLN A 65 -23.98 -18.01 -26.68
N MET A 66 -23.30 -16.90 -26.96
CA MET A 66 -23.89 -15.57 -26.80
C MET A 66 -25.13 -15.40 -27.68
N LEU A 67 -25.07 -15.88 -28.92
CA LEU A 67 -26.25 -15.92 -29.79
C LEU A 67 -27.34 -16.83 -29.22
N GLY A 68 -27.01 -17.99 -28.65
CA GLY A 68 -27.99 -18.88 -28.02
C GLY A 68 -28.70 -18.26 -26.81
N ILE A 69 -28.02 -17.38 -26.08
CA ILE A 69 -28.60 -16.64 -24.95
C ILE A 69 -29.49 -15.50 -25.45
N LEU A 70 -29.04 -14.78 -26.49
CA LEU A 70 -29.79 -13.66 -27.09
C LEU A 70 -30.94 -14.11 -28.01
N ASP A 71 -30.87 -15.30 -28.61
CA ASP A 71 -31.86 -15.87 -29.56
C ASP A 71 -32.64 -17.06 -28.99
N GLY A 72 -32.49 -17.38 -27.70
CA GLY A 72 -32.95 -18.63 -27.10
C GLY A 72 -34.42 -18.97 -27.37
N VAL A 73 -34.78 -20.25 -27.19
CA VAL A 73 -36.17 -20.74 -27.33
C VAL A 73 -37.13 -20.07 -26.33
N LYS A 74 -36.58 -19.49 -25.26
CA LYS A 74 -37.23 -18.51 -24.38
C LYS A 74 -36.34 -17.26 -24.37
N GLU A 75 -36.92 -16.11 -24.71
CA GLU A 75 -36.26 -14.80 -24.63
C GLU A 75 -36.13 -14.44 -23.13
N LEU A 76 -34.93 -14.13 -22.65
CA LEU A 76 -34.72 -13.74 -21.25
C LEU A 76 -35.10 -12.27 -21.11
N GLU A 77 -36.34 -11.99 -20.71
CA GLU A 77 -36.84 -10.62 -20.56
C GLU A 77 -36.23 -9.88 -19.35
N ASN A 78 -35.48 -10.59 -18.51
CA ASN A 78 -34.85 -10.07 -17.30
C ASN A 78 -33.35 -9.77 -17.45
N VAL A 79 -32.82 -9.70 -18.69
CA VAL A 79 -31.39 -9.43 -18.93
C VAL A 79 -31.20 -8.24 -19.87
N LEU A 80 -30.45 -7.23 -19.43
CA LEU A 80 -29.97 -6.12 -20.24
C LEU A 80 -28.47 -6.25 -20.50
N VAL A 81 -28.08 -6.41 -21.77
CA VAL A 81 -26.66 -6.49 -22.16
C VAL A 81 -26.17 -5.15 -22.72
N ILE A 82 -25.09 -4.63 -22.14
CA ILE A 82 -24.40 -3.42 -22.60
C ILE A 82 -22.98 -3.81 -23.06
N GLY A 83 -22.71 -3.69 -24.36
CA GLY A 83 -21.39 -3.92 -24.93
C GLY A 83 -20.69 -2.61 -25.27
N MET A 84 -19.45 -2.42 -24.81
CA MET A 84 -18.61 -1.27 -25.16
C MET A 84 -17.48 -1.70 -26.08
N THR A 85 -17.20 -0.91 -27.12
CA THR A 85 -16.10 -1.17 -28.05
C THR A 85 -15.65 0.11 -28.73
N ASN A 86 -14.35 0.19 -29.03
CA ASN A 86 -13.76 1.23 -29.88
C ASN A 86 -13.68 0.81 -31.36
N SER A 87 -13.99 -0.45 -31.67
CA SER A 87 -13.86 -1.06 -32.99
C SER A 87 -15.09 -1.90 -33.34
N PRO A 88 -16.27 -1.27 -33.50
CA PRO A 88 -17.53 -1.97 -33.79
C PRO A 88 -17.48 -2.78 -35.09
N GLU A 89 -16.60 -2.44 -36.02
CA GLU A 89 -16.37 -3.17 -37.28
C GLU A 89 -15.76 -4.57 -37.09
N LEU A 90 -15.10 -4.80 -35.95
CA LEU A 90 -14.48 -6.09 -35.62
C LEU A 90 -15.50 -7.10 -35.08
N LEU A 91 -16.67 -6.63 -34.63
CA LEU A 91 -17.73 -7.46 -34.08
C LEU A 91 -18.38 -8.37 -35.13
N ASP A 92 -18.82 -9.55 -34.68
CA ASP A 92 -19.60 -10.43 -35.52
C ASP A 92 -20.95 -9.79 -35.89
N LYS A 93 -21.23 -9.71 -37.19
CA LYS A 93 -22.46 -9.11 -37.73
C LYS A 93 -23.73 -9.81 -37.23
N ALA A 94 -23.63 -11.06 -36.81
CA ALA A 94 -24.75 -11.79 -36.23
C ALA A 94 -25.21 -11.12 -34.92
N LEU A 95 -24.29 -10.67 -34.05
CA LEU A 95 -24.66 -10.02 -32.78
C LEU A 95 -25.35 -8.67 -32.98
N LEU A 96 -25.09 -8.02 -34.11
CA LEU A 96 -25.60 -6.69 -34.46
C LEU A 96 -26.96 -6.72 -35.19
N ARG A 97 -27.60 -7.89 -35.30
CA ARG A 97 -28.93 -8.05 -35.91
C ARG A 97 -30.03 -7.60 -34.93
N ASN A 98 -31.19 -7.23 -35.48
CA ASN A 98 -32.36 -6.82 -34.70
C ASN A 98 -32.78 -7.94 -33.71
N GLY A 99 -33.20 -7.57 -32.50
CA GLY A 99 -33.48 -8.50 -31.41
C GLY A 99 -32.24 -8.97 -30.62
N ARG A 100 -31.06 -8.38 -30.82
CA ARG A 100 -29.81 -8.71 -30.10
C ARG A 100 -29.16 -7.44 -29.55
N LEU A 101 -27.93 -7.10 -29.97
CA LEU A 101 -27.33 -5.78 -29.74
C LEU A 101 -27.92 -4.77 -30.73
N GLU A 102 -29.23 -4.52 -30.58
CA GLU A 102 -30.02 -3.69 -31.47
C GLU A 102 -29.73 -2.20 -31.27
N VAL A 103 -29.71 -1.76 -30.01
CA VAL A 103 -29.46 -0.37 -29.66
C VAL A 103 -27.97 -0.06 -29.78
N LYS A 104 -27.63 0.80 -30.74
CA LYS A 104 -26.25 1.23 -31.01
C LYS A 104 -26.15 2.71 -30.70
N ILE A 105 -25.41 3.03 -29.64
CA ILE A 105 -25.14 4.40 -29.25
C ILE A 105 -23.71 4.71 -29.66
N GLU A 106 -23.55 5.47 -30.73
CA GLU A 106 -22.24 6.01 -31.09
C GLU A 106 -21.95 7.21 -30.19
N ILE A 107 -20.82 7.16 -29.48
CA ILE A 107 -20.30 8.29 -28.72
C ILE A 107 -19.24 8.97 -29.59
N PRO A 108 -19.58 10.05 -30.32
CA PRO A 108 -18.61 10.73 -31.16
C PRO A 108 -17.57 11.45 -30.30
N LYS A 109 -16.48 11.86 -30.95
CA LYS A 109 -15.55 12.82 -30.32
C LYS A 109 -16.32 14.08 -29.91
N PRO A 110 -15.97 14.70 -28.77
CA PRO A 110 -16.67 15.88 -28.29
C PRO A 110 -16.58 17.03 -29.30
N ASP A 111 -17.71 17.70 -29.52
CA ASP A 111 -17.82 18.91 -30.32
C ASP A 111 -17.26 20.14 -29.58
N ASP A 112 -17.35 21.32 -30.18
CA ASP A 112 -16.77 22.53 -29.61
C ASP A 112 -17.35 22.84 -28.22
N GLU A 113 -18.65 22.63 -28.03
CA GLU A 113 -19.35 22.84 -26.76
C GLU A 113 -18.98 21.75 -25.74
N GLY A 114 -19.01 20.48 -26.14
CA GLY A 114 -18.63 19.35 -25.30
C GLY A 114 -17.17 19.43 -24.83
N ARG A 115 -16.23 19.88 -25.69
CA ARG A 115 -14.84 20.12 -25.28
C ARG A 115 -14.72 21.25 -24.27
N ARG A 116 -15.54 22.30 -24.41
CA ARG A 116 -15.61 23.37 -23.42
C ARG A 116 -16.13 22.83 -22.09
N ASP A 117 -17.18 22.02 -22.10
CA ASP A 117 -17.74 21.46 -20.87
C ASP A 117 -16.80 20.46 -20.19
N ILE A 118 -16.10 19.63 -20.97
CA ILE A 118 -15.03 18.76 -20.45
C ILE A 118 -13.94 19.60 -19.79
N ALA A 119 -13.54 20.72 -20.40
CA ALA A 119 -12.57 21.62 -19.80
C ALA A 119 -13.10 22.29 -18.52
N LYS A 120 -14.37 22.73 -18.49
CA LYS A 120 -15.00 23.25 -17.28
C LYS A 120 -14.97 22.23 -16.15
N ILE A 121 -15.31 20.97 -16.44
CA ILE A 121 -15.24 19.87 -15.46
C ILE A 121 -13.81 19.65 -14.98
N ALA A 122 -12.84 19.63 -15.90
CA ALA A 122 -11.42 19.43 -15.58
C ALA A 122 -10.84 20.56 -14.69
N PHE A 123 -11.29 21.81 -14.89
CA PHE A 123 -10.87 22.96 -14.11
C PHE A 123 -11.79 23.28 -12.92
N ARG A 124 -12.88 22.54 -12.72
CA ARG A 124 -13.88 22.79 -11.67
C ARG A 124 -13.24 22.85 -10.28
N THR A 125 -12.44 21.86 -9.94
CA THR A 125 -11.74 21.80 -8.64
C THR A 125 -10.80 23.00 -8.43
N LEU A 126 -10.12 23.48 -9.48
CA LEU A 126 -9.23 24.64 -9.40
C LEU A 126 -10.00 25.95 -9.26
N ARG A 127 -11.16 26.06 -9.93
CA ARG A 127 -12.05 27.21 -9.79
C ARG A 127 -12.66 27.27 -8.39
N ASP A 128 -13.23 26.16 -7.92
CA ASP A 128 -13.96 26.09 -6.65
C ASP A 128 -13.02 26.29 -5.45
N SER A 129 -11.74 25.94 -5.59
CA SER A 129 -10.68 26.24 -4.60
C SER A 129 -10.07 27.65 -4.73
N GLY A 130 -10.58 28.51 -5.63
CA GLY A 130 -10.06 29.87 -5.83
C GLY A 130 -8.66 29.93 -6.44
N ARG A 131 -8.16 28.83 -6.99
CA ARG A 131 -6.79 28.69 -7.55
C ARG A 131 -6.72 28.94 -9.06
N LEU A 132 -7.83 29.29 -9.69
CA LEU A 132 -7.90 29.63 -11.11
C LEU A 132 -7.82 31.14 -11.31
N SER A 133 -6.85 31.60 -12.12
CA SER A 133 -6.74 33.03 -12.42
C SER A 133 -7.90 33.50 -13.33
N LYS A 134 -8.38 34.73 -13.09
CA LYS A 134 -9.46 35.36 -13.87
C LYS A 134 -9.24 35.37 -15.40
N PRO A 135 -8.02 35.55 -15.95
CA PRO A 135 -7.78 35.38 -17.39
C PRO A 135 -8.06 33.97 -17.91
N VAL A 136 -7.72 32.95 -17.13
CA VAL A 136 -7.89 31.53 -17.52
C VAL A 136 -9.34 31.12 -17.36
N GLU A 137 -10.01 31.63 -16.32
CA GLU A 137 -11.46 31.49 -16.17
C GLU A 137 -12.21 32.08 -17.36
N ALA A 138 -11.88 33.31 -17.78
CA ALA A 138 -12.44 33.92 -18.98
C ALA A 138 -12.12 33.13 -20.27
N PHE A 139 -10.98 32.46 -20.34
CA PHE A 139 -10.58 31.60 -21.46
C PHE A 139 -11.39 30.30 -21.56
N ILE A 140 -11.80 29.73 -20.42
CA ILE A 140 -12.54 28.46 -20.34
C ILE A 140 -14.05 28.69 -20.44
N TYR A 141 -14.57 29.68 -19.71
CA TYR A 141 -16.00 29.91 -19.55
C TYR A 141 -16.57 30.90 -20.58
N GLY A 142 -15.73 31.62 -21.33
CA GLY A 142 -16.16 32.53 -22.40
C GLY A 142 -16.72 33.87 -21.91
N ASP A 143 -17.02 34.00 -20.62
CA ASP A 143 -17.54 35.22 -20.01
C ASP A 143 -16.41 36.03 -19.37
N GLY A 144 -15.89 37.02 -20.11
CA GLY A 144 -15.01 38.00 -19.48
C GLY A 144 -14.19 38.85 -20.43
N VAL A 145 -14.33 40.16 -20.29
CA VAL A 145 -13.26 41.10 -20.63
C VAL A 145 -12.38 41.23 -19.38
N PHE A 146 -11.08 40.93 -19.47
CA PHE A 146 -10.17 40.97 -18.32
C PHE A 146 -9.07 42.04 -18.49
N ARG A 147 -8.61 42.58 -17.35
CA ARG A 147 -7.62 43.66 -17.27
C ARG A 147 -6.21 43.10 -17.22
N TRP A 148 -5.40 43.36 -18.25
CA TRP A 148 -4.07 42.75 -18.41
C TRP A 148 -2.95 43.65 -17.84
N TRP A 149 -1.96 43.06 -17.16
CA TRP A 149 -0.81 43.76 -16.54
C TRP A 149 0.52 43.29 -17.14
N SER A 150 1.46 44.22 -17.37
CA SER A 150 2.88 43.93 -17.57
C SER A 150 3.72 44.59 -16.48
N SER A 151 4.98 44.19 -16.34
CA SER A 151 5.96 44.66 -15.35
C SER A 151 6.25 46.19 -15.36
N THR A 152 5.61 46.95 -16.24
CA THR A 152 5.78 48.41 -16.40
C THR A 152 4.46 49.20 -16.27
N GLY A 153 3.37 48.57 -15.82
CA GLY A 153 2.05 49.22 -15.61
C GLY A 153 0.95 48.87 -16.64
N VAL A 154 -0.28 49.32 -16.36
CA VAL A 154 -1.56 48.88 -16.98
C VAL A 154 -1.65 49.18 -18.48
N ARG A 155 -1.96 48.16 -19.31
CA ARG A 155 -2.34 48.29 -20.73
C ARG A 155 -3.69 47.61 -21.02
N GLY A 156 -4.79 48.25 -20.59
CA GLY A 156 -6.14 48.04 -21.13
C GLY A 156 -6.86 46.72 -20.84
N TRP A 157 -8.09 46.63 -21.39
CA TRP A 157 -9.00 45.49 -21.30
C TRP A 157 -8.86 44.59 -22.53
N ARG A 158 -8.74 43.27 -22.35
CA ARG A 158 -8.71 42.28 -23.46
C ARG A 158 -9.85 41.27 -23.33
N ARG A 159 -10.48 40.93 -24.46
CA ARG A 159 -11.44 39.82 -24.56
C ARG A 159 -10.68 38.49 -24.51
N GLY A 160 -11.11 37.55 -23.67
CA GLY A 160 -10.50 36.22 -23.57
C GLY A 160 -10.44 35.52 -24.94
N ARG A 161 -9.36 34.77 -25.20
CA ARG A 161 -9.32 33.84 -26.34
C ARG A 161 -10.26 32.67 -26.03
N ASP A 162 -10.84 32.07 -27.04
CA ASP A 162 -11.77 30.95 -26.86
C ASP A 162 -11.01 29.62 -26.93
N LEU A 163 -11.07 28.82 -25.85
CA LEU A 163 -10.44 27.51 -25.75
C LEU A 163 -10.85 26.56 -26.89
N THR A 164 -12.07 26.67 -27.41
CA THR A 164 -12.61 25.77 -28.44
C THR A 164 -11.85 25.86 -29.76
N LYS A 165 -11.26 27.03 -30.07
CA LYS A 165 -10.47 27.28 -31.28
C LYS A 165 -9.13 26.56 -31.31
N HIS A 166 -8.64 26.13 -30.14
CA HIS A 166 -7.32 25.49 -29.98
C HIS A 166 -7.41 24.01 -29.60
N THR A 167 -8.63 23.47 -29.46
CA THR A 167 -8.86 22.08 -29.00
C THR A 167 -9.53 21.20 -30.06
N LYS A 168 -9.58 21.66 -31.33
CA LYS A 168 -10.29 20.94 -32.39
C LYS A 168 -9.77 19.50 -32.56
N GLY A 169 -10.68 18.54 -32.49
CA GLY A 169 -10.38 17.10 -32.66
C GLY A 169 -9.81 16.40 -31.43
N MET A 170 -9.59 17.13 -30.33
CA MET A 170 -9.13 16.56 -29.07
C MET A 170 -10.24 15.75 -28.40
N THR A 171 -9.86 14.60 -27.85
CA THR A 171 -10.71 13.78 -26.98
C THR A 171 -10.77 14.36 -25.57
N GLY A 172 -11.65 13.82 -24.73
CA GLY A 172 -11.67 14.20 -23.31
C GLY A 172 -10.36 13.89 -22.58
N ALA A 173 -9.65 12.83 -22.99
CA ALA A 173 -8.33 12.49 -22.46
C ALA A 173 -7.28 13.54 -22.84
N ASP A 174 -7.26 13.96 -24.11
CA ASP A 174 -6.33 14.98 -24.60
C ASP A 174 -6.53 16.32 -23.87
N ILE A 175 -7.79 16.73 -23.66
CA ILE A 175 -8.11 17.97 -22.93
C ILE A 175 -7.62 17.88 -21.49
N LYS A 176 -7.90 16.75 -20.80
CA LYS A 176 -7.40 16.52 -19.44
C LYS A 176 -5.87 16.52 -19.38
N ALA A 177 -5.19 15.97 -20.38
CA ALA A 177 -3.73 16.00 -20.47
C ALA A 177 -3.21 17.45 -20.59
N VAL A 178 -3.81 18.27 -21.46
CA VAL A 178 -3.47 19.70 -21.58
C VAL A 178 -3.69 20.45 -20.26
N VAL A 179 -4.79 20.18 -19.55
CA VAL A 179 -5.04 20.75 -18.21
C VAL A 179 -3.93 20.37 -17.23
N ARG A 180 -3.58 19.08 -17.16
CA ARG A 180 -2.51 18.60 -16.28
C ARG A 180 -1.17 19.28 -16.59
N SER A 181 -0.77 19.34 -17.86
CA SER A 181 0.46 20.02 -18.27
C SER A 181 0.44 21.50 -17.89
N ALA A 182 -0.67 22.20 -18.09
CA ALA A 182 -0.79 23.61 -17.71
C ALA A 182 -0.65 23.83 -16.19
N VAL A 183 -1.18 22.93 -15.37
CA VAL A 183 -1.03 22.97 -13.90
C VAL A 183 0.42 22.69 -13.50
N SER A 184 1.08 21.71 -14.10
CA SER A 184 2.49 21.41 -13.86
C SER A 184 3.38 22.61 -14.18
N PHE A 185 3.21 23.24 -15.35
CA PHE A 185 3.96 24.44 -15.73
C PHE A 185 3.68 25.63 -14.79
N ALA A 186 2.45 25.79 -14.32
CA ALA A 186 2.12 26.84 -13.35
C ALA A 186 2.78 26.59 -11.99
N LEU A 187 2.79 25.34 -11.52
CA LEU A 187 3.41 24.95 -10.26
C LEU A 187 4.92 25.10 -10.31
N GLU A 188 5.55 24.68 -11.41
CA GLU A 188 7.00 24.82 -11.63
C GLU A 188 7.43 26.29 -11.54
N ARG A 189 6.67 27.20 -12.15
CA ARG A 189 6.94 28.66 -12.06
C ARG A 189 6.87 29.18 -10.63
N VAL A 190 5.86 28.77 -9.86
CA VAL A 190 5.69 29.21 -8.46
C VAL A 190 6.78 28.61 -7.56
N ILE A 191 7.16 27.35 -7.78
CA ILE A 191 8.25 26.70 -7.05
C ILE A 191 9.56 27.42 -7.34
N GLN A 192 9.86 27.72 -8.60
CA GLN A 192 11.07 28.43 -8.97
C GLN A 192 11.12 29.82 -8.31
N GLU A 193 10.03 30.59 -8.35
CA GLU A 193 9.93 31.89 -7.67
C GLU A 193 10.19 31.78 -6.15
N LYS A 194 9.63 30.75 -5.48
CA LYS A 194 9.85 30.50 -4.05
C LYS A 194 11.27 30.04 -3.72
N ILE A 195 11.86 29.20 -4.57
CA ILE A 195 13.26 28.78 -4.44
C ILE A 195 14.18 29.99 -4.56
N ASP A 196 13.94 30.84 -5.56
CA ASP A 196 14.74 32.04 -5.78
C ASP A 196 14.64 32.99 -4.57
N SER A 197 13.44 33.22 -4.02
CA SER A 197 13.25 34.02 -2.80
C SER A 197 13.91 33.39 -1.55
N ALA A 198 13.82 32.06 -1.37
CA ALA A 198 14.41 31.37 -0.23
C ALA A 198 15.96 31.32 -0.29
N ILE A 199 16.52 31.29 -1.51
CA ILE A 199 17.97 31.43 -1.72
C ILE A 199 18.42 32.83 -1.32
N GLU A 200 17.66 33.86 -1.66
CA GLU A 200 17.95 35.25 -1.32
C GLU A 200 17.90 35.48 0.21
N GLU A 201 16.87 34.97 0.88
CA GLU A 201 16.70 35.03 2.33
C GLU A 201 17.79 34.25 3.10
N LYS A 202 18.20 33.07 2.61
CA LYS A 202 19.34 32.32 3.19
C LYS A 202 20.66 33.05 3.02
N ARG A 203 20.83 33.82 1.94
CA ARG A 203 22.05 34.58 1.67
C ARG A 203 22.17 35.75 2.65
N GLU A 204 21.07 36.44 2.93
CA GLU A 204 20.99 37.50 3.95
C GLU A 204 21.23 36.95 5.36
N ASN A 205 20.57 35.86 5.76
CA ASN A 205 20.76 35.24 7.07
C ASN A 205 22.19 34.75 7.32
N LYS A 206 22.86 34.23 6.29
CA LYS A 206 24.26 33.78 6.39
C LYS A 206 25.24 34.96 6.53
N GLN A 207 24.92 36.11 5.95
CA GLN A 207 25.70 37.33 6.14
C GLN A 207 25.54 37.86 7.56
N ILE A 208 24.30 37.93 8.08
CA ILE A 208 24.01 38.35 9.46
C ILE A 208 24.72 37.46 10.49
N GLN A 209 24.72 36.14 10.29
CA GLN A 209 25.44 35.22 11.18
C GLN A 209 26.95 35.41 11.15
N LYS A 210 27.52 35.77 10.00
CA LYS A 210 28.95 36.05 9.88
C LYS A 210 29.32 37.33 10.62
N ASP A 211 28.52 38.38 10.49
CA ASP A 211 28.74 39.66 11.14
C ASP A 211 28.62 39.54 12.68
N ILE A 212 27.66 38.75 13.18
CA ILE A 212 27.52 38.43 14.62
C ILE A 212 28.74 37.64 15.12
N HIS A 213 29.24 36.68 14.34
CA HIS A 213 30.39 35.89 14.73
C HIS A 213 31.68 36.73 14.83
N GLU A 214 31.90 37.65 13.89
CA GLU A 214 33.05 38.57 13.94
C GLU A 214 32.99 39.49 15.17
N LEU A 215 31.82 40.01 15.54
CA LEU A 215 31.64 40.81 16.76
C LEU A 215 31.92 40.03 18.05
N ILE A 216 31.48 38.77 18.14
CA ILE A 216 31.72 37.92 19.31
C ILE A 216 33.22 37.60 19.47
N VAL A 217 33.93 37.40 18.36
CA VAL A 217 35.37 37.12 18.38
C VAL A 217 36.17 38.34 18.87
N GLU A 218 35.81 39.54 18.43
CA GLU A 218 36.45 40.79 18.90
C GLU A 218 36.27 41.01 20.41
N GLU A 219 35.10 40.66 20.96
CA GLU A 219 34.78 40.80 22.38
C GLU A 219 35.48 39.76 23.27
N ILE A 220 35.71 38.55 22.75
CA ILE A 220 36.48 37.50 23.43
C ILE A 220 37.98 37.85 23.48
N ASP A 221 38.54 38.42 22.41
CA ASP A 221 39.95 38.85 22.38
C ASP A 221 40.21 40.05 23.30
N HIS A 222 39.26 40.97 23.43
CA HIS A 222 39.34 42.06 24.42
C HIS A 222 39.37 41.55 25.87
N ASN A 223 38.56 40.53 26.17
CA ASN A 223 38.46 39.97 27.53
C ASN A 223 39.68 39.10 27.91
N ASN A 224 40.27 38.37 26.95
CA ASN A 224 41.47 37.55 27.21
C ASN A 224 42.75 38.38 27.40
N THR A 225 42.82 39.59 26.85
CA THR A 225 43.97 40.49 27.03
C THR A 225 43.98 41.11 28.44
N SER A 226 42.81 41.25 29.09
CA SER A 226 42.68 41.72 30.47
C SER A 226 42.93 40.64 31.53
N TYR A 227 42.88 39.35 31.17
CA TYR A 227 42.93 38.23 32.12
C TYR A 227 44.33 37.61 32.28
N ASN A 228 45.27 37.90 31.38
CA ASN A 228 46.64 37.37 31.41
C ASN A 228 47.69 38.29 32.07
N SER A 229 47.31 39.47 32.57
CA SER A 229 48.22 40.40 33.25
C SER A 229 48.23 40.28 34.79
N ASN A 230 47.33 39.50 35.40
CA ASN A 230 47.12 39.50 36.87
C ASN A 230 47.37 38.13 37.55
N LYS A 231 48.15 37.22 36.94
CA LYS A 231 48.38 35.87 37.49
C LYS A 231 49.86 35.47 37.63
N GLU A 232 50.71 36.45 37.93
CA GLU A 232 52.08 36.25 38.43
C GLU A 232 52.30 37.04 39.73
N GLU A 233 51.45 36.87 40.74
CA GLU A 233 51.85 37.22 42.10
C GLU A 233 50.98 36.48 43.14
N GLU A 234 51.67 35.93 44.13
CA GLU A 234 51.14 35.49 45.42
C GLU A 234 50.41 34.14 45.49
N THR A 235 51.24 33.09 45.48
CA THR A 235 51.11 32.00 46.47
C THR A 235 51.65 32.49 47.81
N LYS A 236 50.79 32.59 48.84
CA LYS A 236 51.09 32.27 50.26
C LYS A 236 49.90 32.54 51.17
N GLY A 237 49.63 31.59 52.06
CA GLY A 237 49.11 31.92 53.38
C GLY A 237 47.61 31.67 53.62
N GLU A 238 47.30 30.41 53.90
CA GLU A 238 46.44 29.91 54.98
C GLU A 238 45.43 30.83 55.72
N THR A 239 44.28 30.18 55.99
CA THR A 239 43.49 30.13 57.24
C THR A 239 42.34 31.12 57.53
N LYS A 240 41.15 30.49 57.62
CA LYS A 240 40.09 30.57 58.64
C LYS A 240 39.27 31.86 58.86
N GLY A 241 37.97 31.63 59.07
CA GLY A 241 37.03 32.49 59.82
C GLY A 241 35.99 33.13 58.90
N GLU A 242 34.77 32.60 58.83
CA GLU A 242 33.63 32.89 59.72
C GLU A 242 32.68 33.99 59.18
N THR A 243 31.48 33.53 58.83
CA THR A 243 30.14 34.11 59.05
C THR A 243 29.81 35.58 58.74
N LYS A 244 28.78 35.74 57.90
CA LYS A 244 27.50 36.50 58.05
C LYS A 244 27.12 37.02 56.65
N GLY A 245 25.98 36.68 56.07
CA GLY A 245 24.63 36.90 56.60
C GLY A 245 24.05 38.11 55.88
N GLY A 246 23.12 37.89 54.96
CA GLY A 246 22.41 38.92 54.21
C GLY A 246 21.38 38.27 53.30
N GLN A 247 20.12 38.35 53.71
CA GLN A 247 18.94 37.97 52.94
C GLN A 247 18.77 38.91 51.73
N ASP A 248 18.05 38.40 50.73
CA ASP A 248 17.03 39.04 49.88
C ASP A 248 17.08 38.31 48.53
N GLU A 249 16.03 37.93 47.81
CA GLU A 249 14.58 37.83 47.96
C GLU A 249 14.17 36.98 46.73
N ASP A 250 13.28 36.00 46.95
CA ASP A 250 12.40 35.31 46.00
C ASP A 250 12.70 35.38 44.49
N GLY A 251 13.44 34.38 43.99
CA GLY A 251 13.47 33.99 42.59
C GLY A 251 13.01 32.53 42.47
N ASP A 252 11.83 32.36 41.89
CA ASP A 252 11.19 31.09 41.54
C ASP A 252 12.20 30.14 40.88
N THR A 253 12.55 29.06 41.58
CA THR A 253 13.40 28.00 41.04
C THR A 253 12.47 26.94 40.49
N ASP A 254 12.17 27.08 39.20
CA ASP A 254 11.55 26.00 38.42
C ASP A 254 12.56 24.86 38.34
N THR A 255 12.49 23.96 39.33
CA THR A 255 13.18 22.68 39.27
C THR A 255 12.47 21.85 38.22
N ASP A 256 13.02 21.88 37.00
CA ASP A 256 12.65 21.00 35.89
C ASP A 256 12.88 19.55 36.34
N THR A 257 11.85 18.96 36.93
CA THR A 257 11.81 17.55 37.25
C THR A 257 11.73 16.80 35.93
N ASP A 258 12.75 15.99 35.66
CA ASP A 258 12.93 15.05 34.54
C ASP A 258 11.78 14.02 34.50
N THR A 259 10.54 14.46 34.28
CA THR A 259 9.38 13.62 34.07
C THR A 259 9.46 13.07 32.65
N PRO A 260 9.59 11.73 32.48
CA PRO A 260 9.75 11.16 31.16
C PRO A 260 8.50 11.45 30.31
N HIS A 261 8.70 11.97 29.09
CA HIS A 261 7.64 12.26 28.14
C HIS A 261 6.75 11.01 27.94
N LEU A 262 5.48 11.14 28.32
CA LEU A 262 4.48 10.10 28.16
C LEU A 262 3.75 10.31 26.85
N THR A 263 3.84 9.34 25.95
CA THR A 263 3.06 9.35 24.72
C THR A 263 1.79 8.52 24.81
N GLN A 264 0.71 8.95 24.17
CA GLN A 264 -0.54 8.20 24.16
C GLN A 264 -0.42 6.95 23.27
N VAL A 265 0.12 7.08 22.06
CA VAL A 265 0.26 5.94 21.13
C VAL A 265 1.67 5.84 20.56
N ALA A 266 2.34 4.72 20.80
CA ALA A 266 3.61 4.39 20.15
C ALA A 266 3.40 3.36 19.04
N ILE A 267 3.77 3.71 17.81
CA ILE A 267 3.67 2.85 16.62
C ILE A 267 5.07 2.38 16.26
N ILE A 268 5.27 1.06 16.15
CA ILE A 268 6.58 0.46 15.83
C ILE A 268 6.60 0.14 14.34
N GLY A 269 7.36 0.92 13.55
CA GLY A 269 7.55 0.77 12.11
C GLY A 269 6.87 1.86 11.27
N ALA A 270 7.62 2.49 10.36
CA ALA A 270 7.13 3.50 9.42
C ALA A 270 7.06 2.95 7.98
N SER A 271 6.23 1.93 7.80
CA SER A 271 5.90 1.34 6.50
C SER A 271 4.40 1.52 6.20
N ALA A 272 3.88 0.81 5.18
CA ALA A 272 2.48 0.88 4.77
C ALA A 272 1.49 0.75 5.95
N SER A 273 1.72 -0.20 6.86
CA SER A 273 0.84 -0.46 8.00
C SER A 273 0.92 0.62 9.08
N GLY A 274 2.14 1.05 9.43
CA GLY A 274 2.35 2.04 10.49
C GLY A 274 1.89 3.43 10.08
N LEU A 275 2.18 3.84 8.84
CA LEU A 275 1.69 5.12 8.32
C LEU A 275 0.17 5.12 8.12
N GLY A 276 -0.40 3.99 7.70
CA GLY A 276 -1.84 3.85 7.48
C GLY A 276 -2.65 3.97 8.77
N VAL A 277 -2.26 3.25 9.82
CA VAL A 277 -2.94 3.33 11.13
C VAL A 277 -2.72 4.68 11.82
N ALA A 278 -1.53 5.27 11.70
CA ALA A 278 -1.27 6.60 12.22
C ALA A 278 -2.15 7.66 11.56
N LYS A 279 -2.39 7.52 10.25
CA LYS A 279 -3.29 8.41 9.51
C LYS A 279 -4.76 8.19 9.86
N ALA A 280 -5.18 6.99 10.25
CA ALA A 280 -6.51 6.75 10.79
C ALA A 280 -6.67 7.41 12.17
N LEU A 281 -5.70 7.22 13.07
CA LEU A 281 -5.68 7.87 14.40
C LEU A 281 -5.78 9.39 14.28
N LEU A 282 -4.91 10.02 13.48
CA LEU A 282 -4.87 11.47 13.30
C LEU A 282 -6.02 12.02 12.44
N HIS A 283 -6.81 11.15 11.79
CA HIS A 283 -8.06 11.56 11.14
C HIS A 283 -9.16 11.78 12.16
N ALA A 284 -9.31 10.84 13.10
CA ALA A 284 -10.31 10.91 14.16
C ALA A 284 -9.91 11.86 15.28
N ASP A 285 -8.63 11.95 15.64
CA ASP A 285 -8.14 12.92 16.62
C ASP A 285 -6.80 13.54 16.17
N PRO A 286 -6.84 14.72 15.53
CA PRO A 286 -5.64 15.45 15.12
C PRO A 286 -4.74 15.91 16.28
N THR A 287 -5.25 15.93 17.52
CA THR A 287 -4.54 16.37 18.72
C THR A 287 -3.85 15.22 19.46
N LEU A 288 -4.10 13.98 19.03
CA LEU A 288 -3.58 12.78 19.66
C LEU A 288 -2.04 12.75 19.63
N ASP A 289 -1.43 12.50 20.79
CA ASP A 289 0.02 12.31 20.86
C ASP A 289 0.41 10.93 20.34
N VAL A 290 0.92 10.92 19.11
CA VAL A 290 1.36 9.73 18.38
C VAL A 290 2.84 9.84 18.04
N VAL A 291 3.62 8.81 18.34
CA VAL A 291 5.01 8.66 17.88
C VAL A 291 5.17 7.39 17.05
N ILE A 292 5.82 7.52 15.89
CA ILE A 292 6.14 6.41 14.99
C ILE A 292 7.64 6.14 15.09
N LEU A 293 8.03 4.98 15.58
CA LEU A 293 9.41 4.58 15.77
C LEU A 293 9.87 3.76 14.57
N GLU A 294 10.70 4.35 13.71
CA GLU A 294 11.33 3.66 12.58
C GLU A 294 12.79 3.33 12.92
N SER A 295 13.08 2.04 12.89
CA SER A 295 14.43 1.52 13.08
C SER A 295 15.44 1.93 11.99
N SER A 296 14.96 2.20 10.77
CA SER A 296 15.76 2.66 9.62
C SER A 296 15.89 4.19 9.61
N SER A 297 16.76 4.71 8.74
CA SER A 297 16.83 6.14 8.42
C SER A 297 15.79 6.58 7.38
N THR A 298 14.94 5.67 6.89
CA THR A 298 14.00 5.92 5.79
C THR A 298 12.66 5.22 6.01
N ILE A 299 11.60 5.85 5.51
CA ILE A 299 10.25 5.28 5.40
C ILE A 299 10.26 4.13 4.39
N GLY A 300 9.49 3.07 4.66
CA GLY A 300 9.33 1.96 3.72
C GLY A 300 10.60 1.12 3.53
N SER A 301 11.46 1.05 4.55
CA SER A 301 12.76 0.32 4.50
C SER A 301 12.65 -1.14 4.03
N SER A 302 11.54 -1.81 4.33
CA SER A 302 11.26 -3.17 3.84
C SER A 302 11.12 -3.22 2.31
N PHE A 303 10.42 -2.25 1.71
CA PHE A 303 10.24 -2.16 0.27
C PHE A 303 11.55 -1.80 -0.45
N LEU A 304 12.37 -0.93 0.14
CA LEU A 304 13.72 -0.61 -0.38
C LEU A 304 14.66 -1.82 -0.38
N SER A 305 14.35 -2.82 0.44
CA SER A 305 15.14 -4.05 0.59
C SER A 305 14.68 -5.18 -0.34
N TRP A 306 13.62 -4.97 -1.13
CA TRP A 306 13.15 -5.94 -2.11
C TRP A 306 14.21 -6.23 -3.18
N PRO A 307 14.24 -7.45 -3.75
CA PRO A 307 15.04 -7.70 -4.94
C PRO A 307 14.70 -6.68 -6.06
N PRO A 308 15.69 -6.21 -6.84
CA PRO A 308 15.49 -5.03 -7.72
C PRO A 308 14.39 -5.16 -8.78
N SER A 309 14.08 -6.37 -9.23
CA SER A 309 13.03 -6.64 -10.22
C SER A 309 11.68 -6.99 -9.60
N THR A 310 11.60 -7.19 -8.29
CA THR A 310 10.34 -7.46 -7.59
C THR A 310 9.39 -6.29 -7.77
N ARG A 311 8.14 -6.59 -8.10
CA ARG A 311 7.05 -5.63 -8.29
C ARG A 311 5.84 -6.07 -7.48
N PHE A 312 4.96 -5.13 -7.19
CA PHE A 312 3.64 -5.45 -6.67
C PHE A 312 2.89 -6.39 -7.62
N ILE A 313 2.25 -7.41 -7.06
CA ILE A 313 1.40 -8.34 -7.81
C ILE A 313 -0.05 -7.83 -7.94
N SER A 314 -0.51 -7.05 -6.96
CA SER A 314 -1.75 -6.28 -7.02
C SER A 314 -1.58 -5.05 -7.92
N PRO A 315 -2.44 -4.86 -8.93
CA PRO A 315 -2.36 -3.69 -9.80
C PRO A 315 -2.80 -2.43 -9.06
N SER A 316 -2.06 -1.35 -9.25
CA SER A 316 -2.41 0.01 -8.88
C SER A 316 -3.14 0.68 -10.03
N PHE A 317 -4.39 1.06 -9.78
CA PHE A 317 -5.22 1.81 -10.72
C PHE A 317 -5.86 2.99 -10.00
N TYR A 318 -5.88 4.15 -10.64
CA TYR A 318 -6.51 5.33 -10.06
C TYR A 318 -8.03 5.31 -10.24
N SER A 319 -8.71 4.48 -9.45
CA SER A 319 -10.18 4.40 -9.38
C SER A 319 -10.80 5.33 -8.32
N ASN A 320 -9.98 6.07 -7.56
CA ASN A 320 -10.45 6.92 -6.45
C ASN A 320 -11.64 7.85 -6.78
N PRO A 321 -11.77 8.43 -8.00
CA PRO A 321 -12.94 9.24 -8.36
C PRO A 321 -14.25 8.45 -8.38
N PHE A 322 -14.19 7.13 -8.54
CA PHE A 322 -15.32 6.19 -8.58
C PHE A 322 -15.43 5.40 -7.28
N THR A 323 -15.18 6.07 -6.15
CA THR A 323 -15.29 5.56 -4.76
C THR A 323 -14.41 4.37 -4.37
N SER A 324 -13.74 3.69 -5.31
CA SER A 324 -12.82 2.58 -5.04
C SER A 324 -11.37 3.08 -4.97
N PRO A 325 -10.68 3.04 -3.82
CA PRO A 325 -9.27 3.44 -3.72
C PRO A 325 -8.36 2.46 -4.47
N ASP A 326 -7.28 2.96 -5.07
CA ASP A 326 -6.18 2.16 -5.61
C ASP A 326 -5.82 1.04 -4.62
N LEU A 327 -5.71 -0.22 -5.08
CA LEU A 327 -5.50 -1.38 -4.19
C LEU A 327 -4.25 -1.27 -3.30
N ASN A 328 -3.24 -0.52 -3.74
CA ASN A 328 -1.99 -0.35 -3.00
C ASN A 328 -1.96 0.98 -2.21
N GLN A 329 -3.05 1.72 -2.15
CA GLN A 329 -3.20 2.90 -1.28
C GLN A 329 -3.44 2.49 0.18
N ILE A 330 -2.97 3.29 1.14
CA ILE A 330 -3.04 2.94 2.58
C ILE A 330 -4.05 3.77 3.38
N SER A 331 -4.55 4.89 2.85
CA SER A 331 -5.52 5.74 3.54
C SER A 331 -6.53 6.36 2.56
N PRO A 332 -7.80 6.55 2.93
CA PRO A 332 -8.79 7.19 2.06
C PRO A 332 -8.67 8.73 2.00
N ILE A 333 -7.88 9.35 2.89
CA ILE A 333 -7.91 10.80 3.14
C ILE A 333 -6.76 11.50 2.40
N ASN A 334 -7.08 12.48 1.57
CA ASN A 334 -6.09 13.35 0.91
C ASN A 334 -4.93 12.58 0.23
N ASP A 335 -5.20 11.34 -0.18
CA ASP A 335 -4.19 10.40 -0.65
C ASP A 335 -4.33 10.22 -2.17
N VAL A 336 -3.21 10.34 -2.86
CA VAL A 336 -3.10 10.08 -4.28
C VAL A 336 -2.59 8.66 -4.40
N GLY A 337 -3.41 7.74 -4.91
CA GLY A 337 -3.00 6.35 -5.06
C GLY A 337 -1.65 6.19 -5.80
N PRO A 338 -0.88 5.13 -5.53
CA PRO A 338 0.46 4.94 -6.10
C PRO A 338 0.54 5.13 -7.61
N SER A 339 -0.45 4.64 -8.38
CA SER A 339 -0.47 4.81 -9.84
C SER A 339 -0.47 6.29 -10.25
N ALA A 340 -1.29 7.11 -9.57
CA ALA A 340 -1.39 8.54 -9.85
C ALA A 340 -0.17 9.32 -9.36
N TYR A 341 0.41 8.93 -8.22
CA TYR A 341 1.67 9.51 -7.74
C TYR A 341 2.80 9.27 -8.73
N LEU A 342 3.02 8.01 -9.13
CA LEU A 342 4.10 7.65 -10.06
C LEU A 342 3.91 8.30 -11.43
N SER A 343 2.66 8.42 -11.90
CA SER A 343 2.33 9.12 -13.14
C SER A 343 2.56 10.64 -13.07
N SER A 344 2.69 11.21 -11.88
CA SER A 344 2.92 12.65 -11.67
C SER A 344 4.41 13.02 -11.58
N LEU A 345 5.30 12.03 -11.42
CA LEU A 345 6.73 12.28 -11.30
C LEU A 345 7.31 12.78 -12.64
N PRO A 346 8.21 13.78 -12.62
CA PRO A 346 8.85 14.26 -13.83
C PRO A 346 9.79 13.17 -14.40
N PRO A 347 9.89 13.04 -15.73
CA PRO A 347 10.87 12.13 -16.34
C PRO A 347 12.30 12.61 -16.01
N SER A 348 13.11 11.74 -15.42
CA SER A 348 14.50 12.04 -15.06
C SER A 348 15.46 10.96 -15.59
N PRO A 349 16.73 11.27 -15.91
CA PRO A 349 17.74 10.26 -16.23
C PRO A 349 17.91 9.19 -15.14
N SER A 350 17.64 9.55 -13.87
CA SER A 350 17.68 8.64 -12.73
C SER A 350 16.35 7.94 -12.45
N HIS A 351 15.25 8.39 -13.05
CA HIS A 351 13.89 7.83 -12.94
C HIS A 351 13.23 7.92 -14.34
N PRO A 352 13.52 6.98 -15.25
CA PRO A 352 12.79 6.91 -16.52
C PRO A 352 11.29 6.79 -16.23
N PRO A 353 10.40 7.35 -17.09
CA PRO A 353 8.96 7.23 -16.87
C PRO A 353 8.61 5.74 -16.69
N PRO A 354 7.90 5.37 -15.61
CA PRO A 354 7.63 3.98 -15.31
C PRO A 354 6.94 3.32 -16.51
N LEU A 355 7.58 2.28 -17.06
CA LEU A 355 7.04 1.47 -18.16
C LEU A 355 5.75 0.74 -17.75
N ASP A 356 5.56 0.52 -16.45
CA ASP A 356 4.42 -0.15 -15.83
C ASP A 356 4.05 0.55 -14.50
N THR A 357 3.21 1.60 -14.57
CA THR A 357 2.70 2.31 -13.38
C THR A 357 1.69 1.48 -12.57
N GLN A 358 1.24 0.35 -13.10
CA GLN A 358 0.27 -0.52 -12.43
C GLN A 358 0.96 -1.42 -11.41
N HIS A 359 2.24 -1.71 -11.56
CA HIS A 359 2.94 -2.61 -10.65
C HIS A 359 4.22 -1.97 -10.12
N PRO A 360 4.10 -1.10 -9.10
CA PRO A 360 5.23 -0.38 -8.53
C PRO A 360 6.38 -1.29 -8.11
N THR A 361 7.61 -0.80 -8.23
CA THR A 361 8.79 -1.36 -7.57
C THR A 361 8.74 -1.09 -6.07
N GLY A 362 9.55 -1.82 -5.29
CA GLY A 362 9.76 -1.51 -3.87
C GLY A 362 10.23 -0.06 -3.65
N PRO A 363 11.27 0.43 -4.33
CA PRO A 363 11.71 1.83 -4.26
C PRO A 363 10.64 2.86 -4.66
N GLU A 364 9.88 2.60 -5.73
CA GLU A 364 8.78 3.47 -6.17
C GLU A 364 7.68 3.56 -5.10
N TYR A 365 7.35 2.44 -4.47
CA TYR A 365 6.36 2.42 -3.40
C TYR A 365 6.87 3.09 -2.12
N ALA A 366 8.15 2.93 -1.76
CA ALA A 366 8.76 3.66 -0.64
C ALA A 366 8.78 5.18 -0.88
N ALA A 367 9.03 5.60 -2.11
CA ALA A 367 8.94 7.01 -2.50
C ALA A 367 7.49 7.53 -2.37
N TYR A 368 6.50 6.74 -2.80
CA TYR A 368 5.09 7.05 -2.59
C TYR A 368 4.76 7.22 -1.09
N LEU A 369 5.15 6.28 -0.23
CA LEU A 369 4.92 6.36 1.21
C LEU A 369 5.58 7.60 1.85
N THR A 370 6.77 7.96 1.38
CA THR A 370 7.48 9.15 1.84
C THR A 370 6.73 10.41 1.44
N SER A 371 6.30 10.51 0.18
CA SER A 371 5.49 11.63 -0.31
C SER A 371 4.17 11.75 0.47
N LEU A 372 3.54 10.62 0.79
CA LEU A 372 2.32 10.58 1.58
C LEU A 372 2.57 11.09 3.00
N ALA A 373 3.69 10.68 3.62
CA ALA A 373 4.02 11.12 4.98
C ALA A 373 4.38 12.61 5.05
N SER A 374 4.97 13.17 4.00
CA SER A 374 5.28 14.59 3.88
C SER A 374 4.08 15.47 3.52
N ALA A 375 2.96 14.88 3.10
CA ALA A 375 1.76 15.65 2.78
C ALA A 375 1.12 16.23 4.07
N PRO A 376 0.58 17.45 4.03
CA PRO A 376 -0.18 18.00 5.14
C PRO A 376 -1.37 17.10 5.51
N LEU A 377 -1.56 16.84 6.80
CA LEU A 377 -2.73 16.10 7.29
C LEU A 377 -4.02 16.90 7.06
N ASN A 378 -3.96 18.22 7.29
CA ASN A 378 -5.04 19.16 7.07
C ASN A 378 -4.55 20.36 6.23
N PRO A 379 -5.30 20.80 5.19
CA PRO A 379 -4.94 21.97 4.38
C PRO A 379 -4.71 23.26 5.17
N SER A 380 -5.36 23.41 6.33
CA SER A 380 -5.26 24.57 7.21
C SER A 380 -3.97 24.58 8.04
N THR A 381 -3.31 23.44 8.22
CA THR A 381 -2.07 23.28 9.00
C THR A 381 -0.97 22.65 8.14
N PRO A 382 -0.39 23.39 7.18
CA PRO A 382 0.52 22.84 6.17
C PRO A 382 1.82 22.27 6.72
N HIS A 383 2.19 22.62 7.95
CA HIS A 383 3.39 22.12 8.64
C HIS A 383 3.14 20.84 9.45
N HIS A 384 1.87 20.53 9.76
CA HIS A 384 1.51 19.32 10.48
C HIS A 384 1.37 18.16 9.49
N THR A 385 2.39 17.33 9.44
CA THR A 385 2.52 16.21 8.49
C THR A 385 2.71 14.92 9.27
N LEU A 386 2.43 13.78 8.65
CA LEU A 386 2.70 12.50 9.31
C LEU A 386 4.20 12.30 9.57
N LEU A 387 5.06 12.88 8.73
CA LEU A 387 6.51 12.82 8.86
C LEU A 387 7.01 13.44 10.17
N SER A 388 6.34 14.47 10.72
CA SER A 388 6.74 15.07 12.01
C SER A 388 6.52 14.13 13.20
N HIS A 389 5.74 13.05 13.04
CA HIS A 389 5.54 12.03 14.06
C HIS A 389 6.57 10.87 13.96
N VAL A 390 7.41 10.85 12.91
CA VAL A 390 8.35 9.74 12.68
C VAL A 390 9.71 10.03 13.32
N THR A 391 10.12 9.16 14.25
CA THR A 391 11.46 9.13 14.81
C THR A 391 12.27 8.03 14.15
N PHE A 392 13.26 8.42 13.35
CA PHE A 392 14.12 7.51 12.59
C PHE A 392 15.28 6.93 13.42
N SER A 393 15.93 5.90 12.88
CA SER A 393 17.08 5.24 13.48
C SER A 393 16.86 4.82 14.94
N THR A 394 15.62 4.45 15.27
CA THR A 394 15.19 4.13 16.64
C THR A 394 14.63 2.71 16.71
N PRO A 395 15.50 1.67 16.64
CA PRO A 395 15.07 0.30 16.88
C PRO A 395 14.49 0.14 18.28
N VAL A 396 13.29 -0.44 18.36
CA VAL A 396 12.71 -0.90 19.63
C VAL A 396 13.30 -2.26 19.95
N LEU A 397 13.86 -2.41 21.15
CA LEU A 397 14.50 -3.63 21.63
C LEU A 397 13.53 -4.51 22.42
N SER A 398 12.63 -3.91 23.20
CA SER A 398 11.58 -4.63 23.94
C SER A 398 10.40 -3.73 24.27
N ILE A 399 9.24 -4.34 24.42
CA ILE A 399 8.03 -3.75 24.99
C ILE A 399 7.88 -4.34 26.39
N ASN A 400 7.82 -3.50 27.42
CA ASN A 400 7.69 -3.97 28.80
C ASN A 400 6.38 -3.43 29.38
N PRO A 401 5.38 -4.29 29.61
CA PRO A 401 4.17 -3.91 30.33
C PRO A 401 4.55 -3.45 31.74
N LEU A 402 3.99 -2.33 32.18
CA LEU A 402 4.17 -1.82 33.53
C LEU A 402 3.06 -2.35 34.45
N PRO A 403 3.35 -2.62 35.73
CA PRO A 403 2.32 -3.03 36.67
C PRO A 403 1.25 -1.94 36.77
N LEU A 404 -0.02 -2.32 36.57
CA LEU A 404 -1.20 -1.44 36.57
C LEU A 404 -1.15 -0.38 37.68
N PRO A 405 -1.15 0.92 37.33
CA PRO A 405 -1.53 1.96 38.26
C PRO A 405 -2.97 2.41 37.98
N THR A 406 -3.59 2.96 39.03
CA THR A 406 -4.95 3.52 39.12
C THR A 406 -5.44 4.38 37.94
N PRO A 407 -6.76 4.64 37.83
CA PRO A 407 -7.47 5.09 36.62
C PRO A 407 -7.01 6.40 35.94
N THR A 408 -6.05 7.13 36.49
CA THR A 408 -5.64 8.43 35.98
C THR A 408 -4.11 8.51 35.84
N SER A 409 -3.69 8.77 34.60
CA SER A 409 -2.40 9.33 34.13
C SER A 409 -1.06 8.56 34.07
N LYS A 410 -0.89 7.29 34.49
CA LYS A 410 0.42 6.60 34.31
C LYS A 410 0.56 5.79 32.99
N PRO A 411 1.77 5.63 32.42
CA PRO A 411 2.02 4.77 31.27
C PRO A 411 1.68 3.31 31.53
N ALA A 412 1.18 2.62 30.50
CA ALA A 412 0.97 1.17 30.54
C ALA A 412 2.20 0.40 30.04
N PHE A 413 3.05 1.02 29.21
CA PHE A 413 4.20 0.37 28.60
C PHE A 413 5.46 1.21 28.69
N LYS A 414 6.59 0.53 28.88
CA LYS A 414 7.94 1.06 28.71
C LYS A 414 8.60 0.37 27.51
N LEU A 415 8.88 1.14 26.47
CA LEU A 415 9.61 0.69 25.29
C LEU A 415 11.10 0.97 25.50
N LEU A 416 11.91 -0.08 25.41
CA LEU A 416 13.36 0.06 25.44
C LEU A 416 13.86 0.33 24.02
N LEU A 417 14.54 1.44 23.82
CA LEU A 417 15.05 1.88 22.52
C LEU A 417 16.55 1.65 22.44
N SER A 418 17.05 1.33 21.25
CA SER A 418 18.50 1.27 21.00
C SER A 418 19.15 2.60 21.34
N PRO A 419 20.38 2.60 21.90
CA PRO A 419 21.11 3.83 22.15
C PRO A 419 21.27 4.67 20.88
N PRO A 420 21.18 6.00 20.95
CA PRO A 420 21.61 6.89 19.88
C PRO A 420 23.07 6.59 19.48
N LYS A 421 23.45 6.85 18.22
CA LYS A 421 24.83 6.59 17.73
C LYS A 421 25.95 7.21 18.57
N ASN A 422 25.64 8.24 19.36
CA ASN A 422 26.58 8.97 20.22
C ASN A 422 26.42 8.65 21.73
N SER A 423 25.63 7.64 22.09
CA SER A 423 25.42 7.22 23.47
C SER A 423 25.52 5.70 23.58
N SER A 424 26.01 5.20 24.71
CA SER A 424 26.03 3.76 25.04
C SER A 424 24.81 3.33 25.85
N THR A 425 23.99 4.26 26.35
CA THR A 425 22.84 3.96 27.19
C THR A 425 21.56 3.85 26.37
N PRO A 426 20.80 2.75 26.50
CA PRO A 426 19.48 2.62 25.93
C PRO A 426 18.53 3.68 26.48
N THR A 427 17.76 4.33 25.61
CA THR A 427 16.72 5.29 26.01
C THR A 427 15.41 4.55 26.25
N SER A 428 14.54 5.09 27.10
CA SER A 428 13.19 4.55 27.33
C SER A 428 12.14 5.54 26.85
N LEU A 429 11.12 5.03 26.17
CA LEU A 429 9.89 5.75 25.85
C LEU A 429 8.73 5.12 26.63
N TYR A 430 7.83 5.95 27.13
CA TYR A 430 6.65 5.49 27.85
C TYR A 430 5.40 5.73 27.00
N ALA A 431 4.56 4.70 26.88
CA ALA A 431 3.36 4.74 26.06
C ALA A 431 2.13 4.20 26.80
N ARG A 432 0.94 4.72 26.45
CA ARG A 432 -0.35 4.12 26.88
C ARG A 432 -0.74 2.94 26.02
N TYR A 433 -0.65 3.09 24.70
CA TYR A 433 -0.94 2.05 23.74
C TYR A 433 0.25 1.82 22.82
N VAL A 434 0.45 0.57 22.42
CA VAL A 434 1.50 0.19 21.47
C VAL A 434 0.86 -0.47 20.26
N ILE A 435 1.19 0.02 19.06
CA ILE A 435 0.80 -0.61 17.80
C ILE A 435 2.04 -1.16 17.13
N TYR A 436 2.11 -2.47 16.96
CA TYR A 436 3.17 -3.10 16.19
C TYR A 436 2.82 -3.13 14.70
N ALA A 437 3.63 -2.43 13.90
CA ALA A 437 3.49 -2.31 12.45
C ALA A 437 4.82 -2.65 11.73
N GLY A 438 5.70 -3.42 12.38
CA GLY A 438 7.07 -3.71 11.91
C GLY A 438 7.14 -4.67 10.72
N GLY A 439 6.03 -5.35 10.41
CA GLY A 439 6.01 -6.39 9.38
C GLY A 439 6.87 -7.59 9.75
N GLU A 440 7.09 -8.46 8.76
CA GLU A 440 7.84 -9.71 8.93
C GLU A 440 9.07 -9.81 8.02
N TYR A 441 9.28 -8.83 7.14
CA TYR A 441 10.32 -8.85 6.10
C TYR A 441 11.75 -9.02 6.65
N ARG A 442 12.01 -8.54 7.86
CA ARG A 442 13.32 -8.65 8.53
C ARG A 442 13.57 -10.00 9.19
N HIS A 443 12.58 -10.89 9.16
CA HIS A 443 12.63 -12.21 9.76
C HIS A 443 12.39 -13.27 8.67
N PRO A 444 13.29 -13.40 7.67
CA PRO A 444 13.16 -14.41 6.64
C PRO A 444 13.12 -15.80 7.25
N TYR A 445 12.18 -16.62 6.81
CA TYR A 445 12.06 -17.98 7.32
C TYR A 445 13.03 -18.90 6.58
N LEU A 446 14.09 -19.28 7.25
CA LEU A 446 14.99 -20.33 6.80
C LEU A 446 14.77 -21.60 7.64
N PRO A 447 14.50 -22.77 7.02
CA PRO A 447 14.30 -24.01 7.76
C PRO A 447 15.53 -24.40 8.61
N PRO A 448 15.37 -25.09 9.76
CA PRO A 448 16.48 -25.40 10.65
C PRO A 448 17.67 -26.14 10.02
N PHE A 449 17.47 -26.92 8.95
CA PHE A 449 18.56 -27.61 8.25
C PHE A 449 19.51 -26.65 7.53
N THR A 450 19.09 -25.41 7.26
CA THR A 450 19.97 -24.41 6.64
C THR A 450 20.87 -23.72 7.66
N LEU A 451 20.72 -24.03 8.96
CA LEU A 451 21.55 -23.45 10.02
C LEU A 451 23.01 -23.87 9.79
N ASN A 452 23.89 -22.90 9.57
CA ASN A 452 25.30 -23.08 9.12
C ASN A 452 25.52 -23.46 7.65
N ARG A 453 24.51 -23.29 6.78
CA ARG A 453 24.60 -23.53 5.32
C ARG A 453 24.30 -22.28 4.48
N SER A 454 24.60 -21.09 5.02
CA SER A 454 24.38 -19.80 4.33
C SER A 454 25.24 -19.60 3.08
N ASP A 455 26.29 -20.41 2.93
CA ASP A 455 27.12 -20.53 1.74
C ASP A 455 26.43 -21.34 0.63
N ALA A 456 25.56 -22.29 0.99
CA ALA A 456 24.84 -23.17 0.06
C ALA A 456 23.49 -22.61 -0.43
N CYS A 457 22.84 -21.77 0.38
CA CYS A 457 21.52 -21.21 0.05
C CYS A 457 21.39 -19.73 0.42
N LEU A 458 20.44 -19.04 -0.23
CA LEU A 458 20.09 -17.65 0.02
C LEU A 458 18.57 -17.50 0.13
N HIS A 459 18.08 -16.69 1.06
CA HIS A 459 16.65 -16.36 1.09
C HIS A 459 16.29 -15.40 -0.05
N TYR A 460 15.06 -15.49 -0.58
CA TYR A 460 14.57 -14.62 -1.65
C TYR A 460 14.77 -13.13 -1.36
N SER A 461 14.56 -12.69 -0.11
CA SER A 461 14.74 -11.28 0.32
C SER A 461 16.19 -10.78 0.23
N ASP A 462 17.16 -11.69 0.21
CA ASP A 462 18.59 -11.35 0.25
C ASP A 462 19.17 -11.23 -1.16
N ILE A 463 18.40 -11.58 -2.20
CA ILE A 463 18.82 -11.52 -3.59
C ILE A 463 19.00 -10.06 -4.04
N LYS A 464 20.21 -9.73 -4.51
CA LYS A 464 20.55 -8.39 -5.02
C LYS A 464 20.64 -8.33 -6.54
N SER A 465 20.75 -9.47 -7.22
CA SER A 465 20.77 -9.57 -8.67
C SER A 465 20.34 -10.97 -9.12
N TRP A 466 19.83 -11.07 -10.34
CA TRP A 466 19.33 -12.32 -10.93
C TRP A 466 20.29 -12.92 -11.97
N GLY A 467 21.59 -12.61 -11.84
CA GLY A 467 22.64 -13.06 -12.76
C GLY A 467 23.29 -14.37 -12.32
N GLY A 468 23.68 -15.17 -13.29
CA GLY A 468 24.37 -16.46 -13.14
C GLY A 468 24.25 -17.25 -14.44
N GLU A 469 25.09 -18.24 -14.68
CA GLU A 469 24.89 -19.22 -15.77
C GLU A 469 24.63 -20.59 -15.13
N GLY A 470 24.03 -21.51 -15.88
CA GLY A 470 23.82 -22.88 -15.43
C GLY A 470 22.48 -23.11 -14.71
N ASP A 471 22.43 -24.20 -13.94
CA ASP A 471 21.24 -24.69 -13.28
C ASP A 471 20.91 -23.91 -12.00
N TRP A 472 19.62 -23.66 -11.79
CA TRP A 472 19.07 -23.00 -10.60
C TRP A 472 18.06 -23.90 -9.91
N VAL A 473 18.07 -23.89 -8.57
CA VAL A 473 17.05 -24.55 -7.76
C VAL A 473 16.42 -23.55 -6.80
N ILE A 474 15.08 -23.52 -6.79
CA ILE A 474 14.26 -22.63 -5.98
C ILE A 474 13.36 -23.49 -5.09
N VAL A 475 13.43 -23.32 -3.78
CA VAL A 475 12.60 -24.02 -2.80
C VAL A 475 11.39 -23.16 -2.46
N GLY A 476 10.21 -23.59 -2.89
CA GLY A 476 8.93 -22.91 -2.68
C GLY A 476 8.29 -22.44 -3.99
N ALA A 477 7.06 -22.87 -4.27
CA ALA A 477 6.28 -22.49 -5.45
C ALA A 477 5.20 -21.43 -5.15
N GLY A 478 5.48 -20.55 -4.18
CA GLY A 478 4.71 -19.34 -3.89
C GLY A 478 4.95 -18.23 -4.89
N GLU A 479 4.34 -17.06 -4.65
CA GLU A 479 4.57 -15.84 -5.43
C GLU A 479 6.07 -15.53 -5.56
N ALA A 480 6.80 -15.50 -4.45
CA ALA A 480 8.24 -15.23 -4.44
C ALA A 480 9.06 -16.25 -5.25
N GLY A 481 8.71 -17.53 -5.20
CA GLY A 481 9.45 -18.57 -5.90
C GLY A 481 9.22 -18.56 -7.41
N VAL A 482 7.98 -18.32 -7.83
CA VAL A 482 7.66 -18.17 -9.26
C VAL A 482 8.20 -16.85 -9.81
N ASP A 483 8.15 -15.76 -9.03
CA ASP A 483 8.78 -14.49 -9.37
C ASP A 483 10.30 -14.65 -9.56
N ALA A 484 10.97 -15.37 -8.64
CA ALA A 484 12.38 -15.69 -8.77
C ALA A 484 12.69 -16.43 -10.08
N ALA A 485 11.90 -17.47 -10.40
CA ALA A 485 12.08 -18.23 -11.65
C ALA A 485 11.92 -17.34 -12.90
N CYS A 486 10.92 -16.45 -12.90
CA CYS A 486 10.71 -15.51 -14.00
C CYS A 486 11.88 -14.52 -14.11
N ASN A 487 12.34 -13.95 -12.99
CA ASN A 487 13.43 -12.97 -12.99
C ASN A 487 14.76 -13.57 -13.45
N ILE A 488 15.10 -14.81 -13.04
CA ILE A 488 16.29 -15.52 -13.49
C ILE A 488 16.25 -15.73 -15.01
N HIS A 489 15.09 -16.15 -15.53
CA HIS A 489 14.89 -16.32 -16.97
C HIS A 489 14.99 -15.00 -17.73
N GLU A 490 14.29 -13.96 -17.29
CA GLU A 490 14.25 -12.62 -17.91
C GLU A 490 15.63 -11.94 -17.90
N ALA A 491 16.47 -12.21 -16.88
CA ALA A 491 17.83 -11.70 -16.80
C ALA A 491 18.81 -12.41 -17.76
N GLY A 492 18.37 -13.43 -18.51
CA GLY A 492 19.23 -14.27 -19.34
C GLY A 492 20.11 -15.25 -18.53
N GLY A 493 19.88 -15.32 -17.21
CA GLY A 493 20.73 -15.97 -16.21
C GLY A 493 20.68 -17.50 -16.19
N VAL A 494 20.36 -18.12 -17.33
CA VAL A 494 20.41 -19.57 -17.49
C VAL A 494 21.54 -19.99 -18.40
N GLY A 495 21.94 -19.20 -19.41
CA GLY A 495 23.12 -19.46 -20.26
C GLY A 495 23.18 -20.83 -20.97
N GLY A 496 22.17 -21.69 -20.84
CA GLY A 496 22.35 -23.10 -21.12
C GLY A 496 21.78 -24.08 -20.08
N GLY A 497 21.46 -23.64 -18.86
CA GLY A 497 20.87 -24.44 -17.79
C GLY A 497 19.35 -24.35 -17.65
N THR A 498 18.86 -24.91 -16.54
CA THR A 498 17.46 -25.10 -16.19
C THR A 498 17.12 -24.46 -14.85
N ILE A 499 15.87 -24.04 -14.69
CA ILE A 499 15.35 -23.46 -13.44
C ILE A 499 14.38 -24.47 -12.85
N THR A 500 14.72 -25.03 -11.69
CA THR A 500 13.90 -26.05 -11.03
C THR A 500 13.23 -25.47 -9.79
N VAL A 501 11.90 -25.39 -9.78
CA VAL A 501 11.12 -24.94 -8.62
C VAL A 501 10.57 -26.14 -7.86
N ILE A 502 10.77 -26.18 -6.55
CA ILE A 502 10.28 -27.24 -5.67
C ILE A 502 8.97 -26.79 -5.01
N ASP A 503 7.92 -27.59 -5.17
CA ASP A 503 6.61 -27.42 -4.56
C ASP A 503 6.33 -28.58 -3.60
N LYS A 504 6.08 -28.26 -2.33
CA LYS A 504 5.72 -29.26 -1.31
C LYS A 504 4.34 -29.87 -1.56
N ASN A 505 3.46 -29.19 -2.29
CA ASN A 505 2.09 -29.64 -2.51
C ASN A 505 2.04 -30.71 -3.62
N LYS A 506 1.29 -31.79 -3.38
CA LYS A 506 0.96 -32.78 -4.42
C LYS A 506 -0.14 -32.18 -5.30
N GLY A 507 0.20 -31.73 -6.50
CA GLY A 507 -0.83 -31.28 -7.46
C GLY A 507 -1.74 -32.44 -7.87
N SER A 508 -3.04 -32.19 -8.05
CA SER A 508 -3.93 -33.11 -8.76
C SER A 508 -3.46 -33.22 -10.22
N GLY A 509 -3.00 -34.41 -10.62
CA GLY A 509 -2.45 -34.79 -11.93
C GLY A 509 -2.64 -33.81 -13.10
N GLY A 510 -1.54 -33.19 -13.52
CA GLY A 510 -1.41 -32.40 -14.75
C GLY A 510 -0.15 -31.54 -14.72
N GLU A 511 0.70 -31.64 -15.73
CA GLU A 511 2.05 -31.04 -15.85
C GLU A 511 2.10 -29.50 -15.87
N GLU A 512 1.03 -28.79 -15.51
CA GLU A 512 1.00 -27.32 -15.54
C GLU A 512 1.40 -26.70 -14.20
N VAL A 513 2.42 -25.85 -14.27
CA VAL A 513 2.86 -24.98 -13.18
C VAL A 513 1.77 -23.94 -12.90
N GLY A 514 1.35 -23.80 -11.64
CA GLY A 514 0.44 -22.74 -11.20
C GLY A 514 -1.04 -23.08 -11.09
N LYS A 515 -1.44 -24.33 -11.34
CA LYS A 515 -2.69 -24.88 -10.79
C LYS A 515 -2.43 -25.33 -9.35
N ARG A 516 -2.88 -24.53 -8.38
CA ARG A 516 -3.37 -25.06 -7.10
C ARG A 516 -4.87 -25.22 -7.30
N ASP A 517 -5.46 -26.24 -6.66
CA ASP A 517 -6.92 -26.34 -6.53
C ASP A 517 -7.45 -24.97 -6.06
N VAL A 518 -8.62 -24.57 -6.57
CA VAL A 518 -9.22 -23.25 -6.38
C VAL A 518 -9.36 -22.99 -4.88
N ALA A 519 -8.35 -22.39 -4.26
CA ALA A 519 -8.47 -21.85 -2.93
C ALA A 519 -9.19 -20.51 -3.07
N GLU A 520 -10.26 -20.34 -2.29
CA GLU A 520 -11.11 -19.15 -2.32
C GLU A 520 -10.34 -17.87 -1.93
N ASP A 521 -9.24 -17.98 -1.17
CA ASP A 521 -8.41 -16.83 -0.78
C ASP A 521 -7.23 -16.58 -1.76
N PRO A 522 -7.13 -15.38 -2.38
CA PRO A 522 -6.01 -14.99 -3.25
C PRO A 522 -4.62 -15.01 -2.56
N SER A 523 -4.56 -14.99 -1.23
CA SER A 523 -3.33 -15.09 -0.43
C SER A 523 -2.64 -16.46 -0.55
N THR A 524 -3.35 -17.47 -1.08
CA THR A 524 -2.86 -18.84 -1.19
C THR A 524 -2.76 -19.34 -2.63
N THR A 525 -3.01 -18.49 -3.63
CA THR A 525 -2.93 -18.85 -5.05
C THR A 525 -1.97 -17.92 -5.80
N LEU A 526 -1.49 -18.34 -6.98
CA LEU A 526 -0.71 -17.45 -7.84
C LEU A 526 -1.64 -16.45 -8.52
N THR A 527 -1.30 -15.17 -8.41
CA THR A 527 -1.97 -14.05 -9.05
C THR A 527 -1.92 -14.13 -10.57
N PRO A 528 -2.88 -13.48 -11.27
CA PRO A 528 -2.89 -13.42 -12.73
C PRO A 528 -1.58 -12.89 -13.33
N ARG A 529 -0.97 -11.86 -12.72
CA ARG A 529 0.31 -11.29 -13.18
C ARG A 529 1.41 -12.33 -13.17
N THR A 530 1.63 -12.97 -12.04
CA THR A 530 2.70 -13.95 -11.87
C THR A 530 2.47 -15.17 -12.77
N ARG A 531 1.23 -15.63 -12.90
CA ARG A 531 0.85 -16.71 -13.81
C ARG A 531 1.12 -16.35 -15.28
N MET A 532 0.81 -15.13 -15.70
CA MET A 532 1.07 -14.66 -17.06
C MET A 532 2.58 -14.52 -17.33
N ARG A 533 3.36 -14.00 -16.38
CA ARG A 533 4.83 -13.92 -16.50
C ARG A 533 5.46 -15.29 -16.65
N LEU A 534 5.06 -16.23 -15.82
CA LEU A 534 5.52 -17.61 -15.89
C LEU A 534 5.16 -18.26 -17.25
N ARG A 535 3.92 -18.07 -17.72
CA ARG A 535 3.51 -18.56 -19.04
C ARG A 535 4.39 -17.99 -20.15
N ARG A 536 4.61 -16.67 -20.16
CA ARG A 536 5.47 -16.00 -21.15
C ARG A 536 6.91 -16.49 -21.09
N ALA A 537 7.45 -16.73 -19.90
CA ALA A 537 8.78 -17.28 -19.72
C ALA A 537 8.90 -18.68 -20.35
N ILE A 538 7.91 -19.55 -20.11
CA ILE A 538 7.88 -20.91 -20.69
C ILE A 538 7.70 -20.86 -22.22
N GLU A 539 6.72 -20.09 -22.71
CA GLU A 539 6.44 -19.91 -24.16
C GLU A 539 7.61 -19.26 -24.90
N GLY A 540 8.38 -18.39 -24.22
CA GLY A 540 9.60 -17.77 -24.71
C GLY A 540 10.82 -18.70 -24.75
N GLY A 541 10.67 -19.99 -24.45
CA GLY A 541 11.75 -20.98 -24.45
C GLY A 541 12.49 -21.12 -23.11
N GLY A 542 11.95 -20.54 -22.03
CA GLY A 542 12.48 -20.71 -20.68
C GLY A 542 12.35 -22.15 -20.18
N ARG A 543 13.45 -22.70 -19.69
CA ARG A 543 13.52 -24.07 -19.16
C ARG A 543 13.18 -24.08 -17.67
N ILE A 544 11.94 -23.74 -17.35
CA ILE A 544 11.41 -23.72 -15.98
C ILE A 544 10.67 -25.03 -15.72
N ASN A 545 11.22 -25.86 -14.83
CA ASN A 545 10.68 -27.14 -14.41
C ASN A 545 10.14 -27.04 -12.98
N VAL A 546 9.07 -27.78 -12.67
CA VAL A 546 8.52 -27.80 -11.30
C VAL A 546 8.41 -29.22 -10.79
N ILE A 547 9.03 -29.47 -9.63
CA ILE A 547 8.99 -30.74 -8.92
C ILE A 547 7.97 -30.60 -7.79
N ARG A 548 6.85 -31.33 -7.88
CA ARG A 548 5.74 -31.27 -6.93
C ARG A 548 5.73 -32.44 -5.95
N GLY A 549 5.16 -32.22 -4.77
CA GLY A 549 5.00 -33.24 -3.73
C GLY A 549 6.29 -33.57 -2.97
N PHE A 550 7.31 -32.72 -3.09
CA PHE A 550 8.61 -32.90 -2.45
C PHE A 550 8.90 -31.74 -1.51
N THR A 551 9.40 -32.06 -0.32
CA THR A 551 9.89 -31.08 0.66
C THR A 551 11.40 -31.11 0.67
N CYS A 552 12.04 -29.94 0.61
CA CYS A 552 13.48 -29.84 0.81
C CYS A 552 13.81 -30.06 2.29
N THR A 553 14.74 -30.95 2.58
CA THR A 553 15.14 -31.35 3.94
C THR A 553 16.60 -31.05 4.27
N ASP A 554 17.43 -30.81 3.26
CA ASP A 554 18.84 -30.43 3.43
C ASP A 554 19.36 -29.68 2.19
N VAL A 555 20.38 -28.84 2.39
CA VAL A 555 21.11 -28.15 1.32
C VAL A 555 22.61 -28.24 1.57
N GLY A 556 23.39 -28.37 0.50
CA GLY A 556 24.83 -28.57 0.59
C GLY A 556 25.61 -28.02 -0.59
N ILE A 557 26.93 -28.17 -0.48
CA ILE A 557 27.90 -27.90 -1.55
C ILE A 557 28.60 -29.22 -1.83
N GLY A 558 28.51 -29.70 -3.07
CA GLY A 558 29.17 -30.90 -3.55
C GLY A 558 30.68 -30.73 -3.67
N GLU A 559 31.39 -31.85 -3.81
CA GLU A 559 32.87 -31.85 -3.96
C GLU A 559 33.34 -31.13 -5.23
N ASP A 560 32.49 -31.07 -6.25
CA ASP A 560 32.71 -30.34 -7.50
C ASP A 560 32.38 -28.83 -7.40
N GLY A 561 31.95 -28.36 -6.24
CA GLY A 561 31.52 -26.99 -5.99
C GLY A 561 30.08 -26.69 -6.41
N SER A 562 29.34 -27.67 -6.93
CA SER A 562 27.90 -27.52 -7.23
C SER A 562 27.07 -27.43 -5.95
N TYR A 563 25.92 -26.76 -6.02
CA TYR A 563 24.97 -26.69 -4.92
C TYR A 563 23.99 -27.84 -5.00
N THR A 564 23.63 -28.44 -3.87
CA THR A 564 22.71 -29.57 -3.82
C THR A 564 21.53 -29.28 -2.90
N ALA A 565 20.36 -29.77 -3.28
CA ALA A 565 19.15 -29.79 -2.47
C ALA A 565 18.66 -31.23 -2.33
N THR A 566 18.55 -31.70 -1.09
CA THR A 566 17.96 -33.00 -0.78
C THR A 566 16.46 -32.84 -0.57
N LEU A 567 15.68 -33.62 -1.30
CA LEU A 567 14.23 -33.58 -1.33
C LEU A 567 13.66 -34.89 -0.83
N VAL A 568 12.56 -34.85 -0.08
CA VAL A 568 11.83 -36.03 0.39
C VAL A 568 10.35 -35.86 0.08
N ASN A 569 9.72 -36.88 -0.50
CA ASN A 569 8.27 -36.88 -0.71
C ASN A 569 7.53 -37.45 0.51
N GLY A 570 6.20 -37.30 0.55
CA GLY A 570 5.38 -37.84 1.65
C GLY A 570 5.40 -39.37 1.80
N GLY A 571 5.97 -40.11 0.84
CA GLY A 571 6.18 -41.56 0.91
C GLY A 571 7.57 -41.97 1.42
N GLY A 572 8.44 -41.01 1.76
CA GLY A 572 9.80 -41.26 2.22
C GLY A 572 10.84 -41.46 1.10
N GLU A 573 10.46 -41.29 -0.16
CA GLU A 573 11.39 -41.35 -1.30
C GLU A 573 12.24 -40.06 -1.33
N GLY A 574 13.56 -40.25 -1.28
CA GLY A 574 14.54 -39.17 -1.37
C GLY A 574 15.00 -38.92 -2.81
N ARG A 575 15.17 -37.65 -3.16
CA ARG A 575 15.72 -37.19 -4.44
C ARG A 575 16.74 -36.07 -4.19
N GLU A 576 17.90 -36.14 -4.83
CA GLU A 576 18.85 -35.02 -4.86
C GLU A 576 18.68 -34.23 -6.16
N VAL A 577 18.74 -32.90 -6.07
CA VAL A 577 18.77 -31.99 -7.22
C VAL A 577 20.00 -31.10 -7.11
N ARG A 578 20.69 -30.89 -8.23
CA ARG A 578 21.91 -30.06 -8.31
C ARG A 578 21.61 -28.73 -8.97
N ALA A 579 22.41 -27.73 -8.61
CA ALA A 579 22.39 -26.38 -9.17
C ALA A 579 23.81 -25.86 -9.28
N ASP A 580 24.06 -25.01 -10.28
CA ASP A 580 25.33 -24.27 -10.40
C ASP A 580 25.31 -22.99 -9.55
N ASN A 581 24.13 -22.55 -9.15
CA ASN A 581 23.89 -21.35 -8.34
C ASN A 581 23.35 -21.73 -6.96
N ARG A 582 23.60 -20.87 -5.95
CA ARG A 582 23.10 -21.08 -4.59
C ARG A 582 21.60 -21.34 -4.60
N ILE A 583 21.16 -22.26 -3.74
CA ILE A 583 19.75 -22.62 -3.64
C ILE A 583 18.94 -21.42 -3.16
N VAL A 584 17.93 -21.02 -3.92
CA VAL A 584 17.04 -19.90 -3.55
C VAL A 584 15.93 -20.41 -2.65
N MET A 585 15.87 -19.90 -1.43
CA MET A 585 14.83 -20.22 -0.44
C MET A 585 13.70 -19.19 -0.55
N ALA A 586 12.60 -19.57 -1.21
CA ALA A 586 11.36 -18.80 -1.29
C ALA A 586 10.35 -19.30 -0.24
N THR A 587 10.82 -19.36 1.01
CA THR A 587 10.17 -20.06 2.13
C THR A 587 9.29 -19.17 3.00
N GLY A 588 9.22 -17.86 2.71
CA GLY A 588 8.37 -16.91 3.43
C GLY A 588 9.07 -16.28 4.62
N PHE A 589 8.30 -15.77 5.57
CA PHE A 589 8.81 -15.03 6.73
C PHE A 589 8.24 -15.61 8.02
N LYS A 590 8.92 -15.39 9.15
CA LYS A 590 8.53 -15.91 10.47
C LYS A 590 8.47 -14.79 11.51
N VAL A 591 7.30 -14.57 12.09
CA VAL A 591 7.12 -13.54 13.13
C VAL A 591 7.38 -14.11 14.53
N GLY A 592 6.67 -15.15 14.93
CA GLY A 592 6.75 -15.71 16.28
C GLY A 592 7.99 -16.53 16.55
N GLY A 593 8.70 -16.21 17.63
CA GLY A 593 9.89 -16.93 18.07
C GLY A 593 11.11 -16.71 17.18
N SER A 594 11.09 -15.73 16.28
CA SER A 594 12.31 -15.25 15.61
C SER A 594 13.12 -14.38 16.58
N GLU A 595 14.43 -14.54 16.56
CA GLU A 595 15.33 -13.74 17.39
C GLU A 595 15.17 -12.25 17.05
N GLY A 596 15.06 -11.40 18.08
CA GLY A 596 14.88 -9.95 17.92
C GLY A 596 13.45 -9.48 17.61
N CYS A 597 12.45 -10.37 17.48
CA CYS A 597 11.05 -9.93 17.39
C CYS A 597 10.56 -9.38 18.74
N VAL A 598 10.17 -8.11 18.79
CA VAL A 598 9.69 -7.44 20.02
C VAL A 598 8.33 -7.93 20.51
N LEU A 599 7.60 -8.70 19.70
CA LEU A 599 6.34 -9.32 20.09
C LEU A 599 6.55 -10.62 20.90
N ASN A 600 7.78 -11.16 20.93
CA ASN A 600 8.09 -12.35 21.72
C ASN A 600 7.80 -12.07 23.20
N GLY A 601 6.94 -12.89 23.82
CA GLY A 601 6.50 -12.68 25.21
C GLY A 601 5.34 -11.69 25.38
N ILE A 602 4.98 -10.94 24.34
CA ILE A 602 3.86 -9.98 24.32
C ILE A 602 2.61 -10.59 23.68
N CYS A 603 2.78 -11.35 22.61
CA CYS A 603 1.71 -12.11 21.97
C CYS A 603 1.79 -13.60 22.31
N GLU A 604 0.64 -14.25 22.23
CA GLU A 604 0.56 -15.69 21.98
C GLU A 604 0.71 -15.94 20.48
N TYR A 605 1.17 -17.14 20.10
CA TYR A 605 1.36 -17.51 18.70
C TYR A 605 0.66 -18.82 18.38
N ASP A 606 0.11 -18.93 17.18
CA ASP A 606 -0.48 -20.15 16.67
C ASP A 606 0.58 -21.18 16.22
N GLY A 607 0.13 -22.34 15.74
CA GLY A 607 1.01 -23.41 15.24
C GLY A 607 1.86 -23.03 14.01
N GLU A 608 1.54 -21.93 13.34
CA GLU A 608 2.29 -21.39 12.20
C GLU A 608 3.24 -20.24 12.61
N GLY A 609 3.25 -19.86 13.89
CA GLY A 609 4.07 -18.78 14.42
C GLY A 609 3.51 -17.38 14.13
N ARG A 610 2.19 -17.24 13.92
CA ARG A 610 1.51 -15.95 13.76
C ARG A 610 0.88 -15.51 15.09
N PRO A 611 0.82 -14.20 15.38
CA PRO A 611 0.26 -13.71 16.63
C PRO A 611 -1.24 -14.01 16.72
N VAL A 612 -1.70 -14.47 17.87
CA VAL A 612 -3.13 -14.68 18.17
C VAL A 612 -3.72 -13.37 18.66
N LEU A 613 -4.67 -12.83 17.89
CA LEU A 613 -5.22 -11.48 18.07
C LEU A 613 -6.74 -11.52 18.28
N ASP A 614 -7.26 -10.49 18.92
CA ASP A 614 -8.69 -10.22 19.00
C ASP A 614 -9.27 -9.90 17.62
N GLU A 615 -10.35 -10.57 17.24
CA GLU A 615 -10.97 -10.46 15.92
C GLU A 615 -11.70 -9.13 15.71
N GLY A 616 -12.09 -8.44 16.79
CA GLY A 616 -12.78 -7.17 16.72
C GLY A 616 -11.83 -5.99 16.51
N CYS A 617 -10.64 -6.04 17.10
CA CYS A 617 -9.74 -4.87 17.14
C CYS A 617 -8.25 -5.17 16.92
N ASP A 618 -7.85 -6.39 16.56
CA ASP A 618 -6.45 -6.79 16.34
C ASP A 618 -5.52 -6.60 17.58
N GLU A 619 -6.10 -6.62 18.78
CA GLU A 619 -5.39 -6.55 20.05
C GLU A 619 -4.77 -7.91 20.41
N SER A 620 -3.57 -7.92 21.01
CA SER A 620 -2.99 -9.14 21.58
C SER A 620 -3.94 -9.74 22.63
N LYS A 621 -4.29 -11.02 22.47
CA LYS A 621 -5.09 -11.73 23.49
C LYS A 621 -4.33 -11.91 24.81
N ARG A 622 -3.00 -11.86 24.77
CA ARG A 622 -2.13 -12.01 25.94
C ARG A 622 -1.89 -10.69 26.67
N THR A 623 -1.70 -9.59 25.94
CA THR A 623 -1.29 -8.30 26.53
C THR A 623 -2.22 -7.18 26.05
N LYS A 624 -3.15 -6.78 26.90
CA LYS A 624 -4.06 -5.66 26.64
C LYS A 624 -3.32 -4.35 26.46
N GLY A 625 -3.73 -3.56 25.47
CA GLY A 625 -3.11 -2.30 25.06
C GLY A 625 -2.02 -2.44 23.99
N VAL A 626 -1.71 -3.67 23.54
CA VAL A 626 -0.81 -3.92 22.40
C VAL A 626 -1.62 -4.42 21.20
N PHE A 627 -1.60 -3.65 20.11
CA PHE A 627 -2.28 -3.95 18.86
C PHE A 627 -1.28 -4.35 17.78
N VAL A 628 -1.70 -5.18 16.83
CA VAL A 628 -0.85 -5.63 15.72
C VAL A 628 -1.54 -5.35 14.40
N VAL A 629 -0.88 -4.62 13.51
CA VAL A 629 -1.42 -4.27 12.18
C VAL A 629 -0.50 -4.73 11.06
N GLY A 630 -1.06 -4.96 9.88
CA GLY A 630 -0.32 -5.25 8.66
C GLY A 630 -0.36 -6.73 8.24
N PRO A 631 0.61 -7.19 7.43
CA PRO A 631 0.51 -8.46 6.72
C PRO A 631 0.53 -9.72 7.59
N MET A 632 0.91 -9.57 8.87
CA MET A 632 0.95 -10.66 9.84
C MET A 632 -0.41 -10.98 10.47
N VAL A 633 -1.39 -10.08 10.33
CA VAL A 633 -2.74 -10.29 10.89
C VAL A 633 -3.41 -11.46 10.16
N LYS A 634 -3.90 -12.41 10.95
CA LYS A 634 -4.64 -13.58 10.50
C LYS A 634 -5.75 -13.85 11.50
N HIS A 635 -6.96 -14.05 11.00
CA HIS A 635 -8.14 -14.37 11.80
C HIS A 635 -8.83 -15.61 11.24
N LYS A 636 -9.76 -16.16 12.01
CA LYS A 636 -10.69 -17.19 11.52
C LYS A 636 -12.05 -16.56 11.29
N ALA A 637 -12.67 -16.86 10.17
CA ALA A 637 -14.05 -16.48 9.87
C ALA A 637 -14.95 -17.72 9.96
N GLU A 638 -16.08 -17.57 10.65
CA GLU A 638 -17.16 -18.54 10.59
C GLU A 638 -17.92 -18.35 9.27
N LYS A 639 -18.25 -19.44 8.56
CA LYS A 639 -19.12 -19.36 7.38
C LYS A 639 -20.54 -18.98 7.84
N GLY A 640 -21.08 -17.90 7.26
CA GLY A 640 -22.42 -17.41 7.57
C GLY A 640 -23.47 -18.49 7.33
N CYS A 641 -24.19 -18.87 8.38
CA CYS A 641 -25.24 -19.88 8.34
C CYS A 641 -26.54 -19.31 7.77
N GLU A 642 -26.89 -19.67 6.53
CA GLU A 642 -28.29 -19.76 6.07
C GLU A 642 -28.46 -21.00 5.18
N HIS A 643 -28.25 -22.19 5.77
CA HIS A 643 -28.82 -23.42 5.23
C HIS A 643 -29.80 -24.01 6.25
N GLU A 644 -31.10 -23.88 5.96
CA GLU A 644 -32.14 -24.70 6.58
C GLU A 644 -31.96 -26.15 6.12
N GLY A 645 -31.08 -26.88 6.80
CA GLY A 645 -30.83 -28.28 6.53
C GLY A 645 -29.69 -28.77 7.39
N GLY A 646 -30.02 -29.35 8.55
CA GLY A 646 -29.04 -29.86 9.48
C GLY A 646 -28.06 -30.84 8.83
N GLY A 647 -26.77 -30.50 8.89
CA GLY A 647 -25.68 -31.35 8.45
C GLY A 647 -24.33 -30.65 8.53
N GLU A 648 -23.49 -31.13 9.45
CA GLU A 648 -22.03 -30.90 9.59
C GLU A 648 -21.56 -29.47 9.99
N GLN A 649 -20.80 -29.40 11.09
CA GLN A 649 -20.05 -28.20 11.47
C GLN A 649 -18.99 -27.93 10.40
N GLU A 650 -19.21 -26.93 9.54
CA GLU A 650 -18.19 -26.51 8.58
C GLU A 650 -16.98 -25.88 9.30
N GLU A 651 -15.77 -26.26 8.87
CA GLU A 651 -14.51 -25.77 9.45
C GLU A 651 -14.33 -24.26 9.20
N ALA A 652 -14.00 -23.52 10.25
CA ALA A 652 -13.70 -22.08 10.17
C ALA A 652 -12.55 -21.78 9.19
N GLN A 653 -12.72 -20.76 8.36
CA GLN A 653 -11.79 -20.42 7.28
C GLN A 653 -10.80 -19.34 7.71
N ASP A 654 -9.53 -19.52 7.33
CA ASP A 654 -8.48 -18.54 7.61
C ASP A 654 -8.64 -17.29 6.73
N VAL A 655 -8.71 -16.12 7.34
CA VAL A 655 -8.63 -14.81 6.68
C VAL A 655 -7.22 -14.27 6.85
N ILE A 656 -6.48 -14.17 5.74
CA ILE A 656 -5.08 -13.72 5.75
C ILE A 656 -5.00 -12.28 5.22
N PHE A 657 -4.53 -11.35 6.04
CA PHE A 657 -4.41 -9.93 5.68
C PHE A 657 -3.07 -9.60 5.01
N CYS A 658 -2.50 -10.47 4.17
CA CYS A 658 -1.14 -10.29 3.62
C CYS A 658 -1.05 -9.26 2.46
N PHE A 659 -2.18 -8.74 1.97
CA PHE A 659 -2.23 -7.69 0.95
C PHE A 659 -2.56 -6.33 1.54
N ILE A 660 -2.04 -5.26 0.93
CA ILE A 660 -2.32 -3.88 1.37
C ILE A 660 -3.81 -3.58 1.38
N TYR A 661 -4.53 -3.91 0.30
CA TYR A 661 -5.98 -3.70 0.25
C TYR A 661 -6.76 -4.50 1.30
N LYS A 662 -6.19 -5.59 1.83
CA LYS A 662 -6.78 -6.35 2.95
C LYS A 662 -6.42 -5.69 4.28
N PHE A 663 -5.14 -5.63 4.69
CA PHE A 663 -4.81 -5.16 6.05
C PHE A 663 -5.18 -3.69 6.29
N ARG A 664 -5.26 -2.85 5.25
CA ARG A 664 -5.68 -1.46 5.40
C ARG A 664 -7.11 -1.30 5.93
N THR A 665 -7.93 -2.34 5.76
CA THR A 665 -9.32 -2.35 6.22
C THR A 665 -9.46 -2.41 7.74
N ARG A 666 -8.35 -2.67 8.43
CA ARG A 666 -8.31 -2.81 9.89
C ARG A 666 -7.84 -1.54 10.60
N PHE A 667 -7.26 -0.59 9.89
CA PHE A 667 -6.67 0.62 10.51
C PHE A 667 -7.69 1.44 11.29
N ALA A 668 -8.87 1.68 10.71
CA ALA A 668 -9.94 2.43 11.38
C ALA A 668 -10.45 1.69 12.62
N LEU A 669 -10.52 0.35 12.60
CA LEU A 669 -10.92 -0.45 13.77
C LEU A 669 -9.96 -0.27 14.94
N VAL A 670 -8.67 -0.43 14.70
CA VAL A 670 -7.64 -0.24 15.73
C VAL A 670 -7.65 1.21 16.25
N ALA A 671 -7.77 2.19 15.35
CA ALA A 671 -7.81 3.60 15.72
C ALA A 671 -9.04 3.95 16.58
N GLY A 672 -10.22 3.49 16.17
CA GLY A 672 -11.46 3.73 16.90
C GLY A 672 -11.47 3.08 18.29
N GLU A 673 -10.95 1.86 18.41
CA GLU A 673 -10.82 1.18 19.70
C GLU A 673 -9.91 1.95 20.67
N ILE A 674 -8.74 2.40 20.20
CA ILE A 674 -7.79 3.15 21.01
C ILE A 674 -8.39 4.49 21.47
N ILE A 675 -8.97 5.25 20.54
CA ILE A 675 -9.54 6.57 20.85
C ILE A 675 -10.74 6.42 21.79
N SER A 676 -11.61 5.43 21.58
CA SER A 676 -12.75 5.17 22.46
C SER A 676 -12.30 4.86 23.89
N ARG A 677 -11.24 4.05 24.06
CA ARG A 677 -10.67 3.79 25.40
C ARG A 677 -10.02 5.03 26.02
N LEU A 678 -9.34 5.86 25.22
CA LEU A 678 -8.81 7.14 25.70
C LEU A 678 -9.92 8.09 26.16
N VAL A 679 -11.06 8.13 25.45
CA VAL A 679 -12.24 8.89 25.89
C VAL A 679 -12.73 8.39 27.26
N LEU A 680 -12.83 7.08 27.44
CA LEU A 680 -13.24 6.49 28.71
C LEU A 680 -12.24 6.79 29.85
N ASP A 681 -10.95 6.87 29.54
CA ASP A 681 -9.89 7.16 30.52
C ASP A 681 -9.85 8.63 30.97
N TYR A 682 -10.09 9.56 30.04
CA TYR A 682 -9.80 10.99 30.25
C TYR A 682 -11.04 11.90 30.29
N HIS A 683 -12.15 11.48 29.68
CA HIS A 683 -13.33 12.32 29.49
C HIS A 683 -14.55 11.83 30.25
N VAL A 684 -14.41 10.84 31.14
CA VAL A 684 -15.49 10.42 32.04
C VAL A 684 -15.40 11.21 33.35
N CYS A 685 -16.44 11.98 33.64
CA CYS A 685 -16.54 12.71 34.90
C CYS A 685 -16.62 11.70 36.07
N GLN A 686 -15.69 11.79 37.02
CA GLN A 686 -15.65 10.86 38.15
C GLN A 686 -16.88 10.94 39.06
N ASP A 687 -17.56 12.09 39.09
CA ASP A 687 -18.71 12.32 39.96
C ASP A 687 -20.02 11.84 39.34
N THR A 688 -20.19 11.99 38.02
CA THR A 688 -21.45 11.65 37.31
C THR A 688 -21.36 10.34 36.53
N GLY A 689 -20.15 9.88 36.19
CA GLY A 689 -19.93 8.77 35.28
C GLY A 689 -20.27 9.10 33.82
N GLU A 690 -20.62 10.35 33.51
CA GLU A 690 -20.97 10.80 32.16
C GLU A 690 -19.71 11.24 31.39
N ILE A 691 -19.70 11.01 30.08
CA ILE A 691 -18.66 11.51 29.19
C ILE A 691 -18.87 13.02 28.99
N ASP A 692 -17.82 13.83 29.13
CA ASP A 692 -17.85 15.28 28.92
C ASP A 692 -18.08 15.66 27.43
N GLU A 693 -18.22 16.95 27.16
CA GLU A 693 -18.48 17.44 25.80
C GLU A 693 -17.33 17.14 24.82
N GLU A 694 -16.08 17.24 25.27
CA GLU A 694 -14.91 16.97 24.44
C GLU A 694 -14.83 15.48 24.08
N GLY A 695 -15.06 14.59 25.05
CA GLY A 695 -15.12 13.15 24.84
C GLY A 695 -16.24 12.73 23.89
N ARG A 696 -17.42 13.36 23.98
CA ARG A 696 -18.52 13.12 23.03
C ARG A 696 -18.15 13.55 21.62
N ASN A 697 -17.51 14.71 21.46
CA ASN A 697 -17.05 15.17 20.14
C ASN A 697 -16.01 14.21 19.55
N LYS A 698 -15.05 13.74 20.35
CA LYS A 698 -14.06 12.74 19.90
C LYS A 698 -14.70 11.42 19.45
N LEU A 699 -15.75 10.96 20.15
CA LEU A 699 -16.49 9.77 19.72
C LEU A 699 -17.24 10.00 18.41
N MET A 700 -17.81 11.19 18.20
CA MET A 700 -18.41 11.55 16.90
C MET A 700 -17.36 11.58 15.78
N ASP A 701 -16.17 12.11 16.04
CA ASP A 701 -15.07 12.12 15.05
C ASP A 701 -14.61 10.69 14.70
N VAL A 702 -14.66 9.74 15.65
CA VAL A 702 -14.43 8.31 15.40
C VAL A 702 -15.51 7.73 14.49
N GLU A 703 -16.79 8.05 14.73
CA GLU A 703 -17.91 7.60 13.88
C GLU A 703 -17.77 8.13 12.45
N ASP A 704 -17.47 9.43 12.30
CA ASP A 704 -17.23 10.08 11.00
C ASP A 704 -16.04 9.44 10.26
N MET A 705 -14.93 9.18 10.96
CA MET A 705 -13.81 8.44 10.41
C MET A 705 -14.24 7.05 9.92
N MET A 706 -14.96 6.28 10.74
CA MET A 706 -15.41 4.93 10.38
C MET A 706 -16.30 4.94 9.15
N GLU A 707 -17.22 5.91 9.03
CA GLU A 707 -18.10 6.07 7.87
C GLU A 707 -17.29 6.34 6.60
N VAL A 708 -16.32 7.27 6.65
CA VAL A 708 -15.42 7.56 5.52
C VAL A 708 -14.63 6.31 5.09
N TYR A 709 -14.12 5.53 6.02
CA TYR A 709 -13.37 4.31 5.70
C TYR A 709 -14.29 3.23 5.13
N LYS A 710 -15.51 3.07 5.67
CA LYS A 710 -16.53 2.16 5.17
C LYS A 710 -16.94 2.48 3.73
N ASP A 711 -17.25 3.75 3.44
CA ASP A 711 -17.64 4.24 2.11
C ASP A 711 -16.58 4.00 1.04
N LYS A 712 -15.32 3.86 1.45
CA LYS A 712 -14.17 3.59 0.58
C LYS A 712 -13.76 2.13 0.52
N GLY A 713 -14.52 1.21 1.13
CA GLY A 713 -14.13 -0.21 1.20
C GLY A 713 -12.83 -0.42 1.98
N MET A 714 -12.58 0.42 2.99
CA MET A 714 -11.41 0.40 3.86
C MET A 714 -11.79 0.14 5.33
N LEU A 715 -12.95 -0.48 5.57
CA LEU A 715 -13.38 -0.95 6.89
C LEU A 715 -14.00 -2.35 6.77
N VAL A 716 -13.44 -3.33 7.49
CA VAL A 716 -13.97 -4.69 7.55
C VAL A 716 -14.18 -5.08 9.01
N THR A 717 -15.43 -4.94 9.47
CA THR A 717 -15.90 -5.35 10.80
C THR A 717 -16.33 -6.81 10.85
N ASP A 718 -16.83 -7.35 9.74
CA ASP A 718 -17.30 -8.72 9.60
C ASP A 718 -16.29 -9.53 8.78
N LEU A 719 -15.64 -10.49 9.43
CA LEU A 719 -14.58 -11.30 8.84
C LEU A 719 -15.10 -12.26 7.77
N SER A 720 -16.38 -12.64 7.77
CA SER A 720 -16.97 -13.50 6.73
C SER A 720 -16.91 -12.83 5.35
N LYS A 721 -17.09 -11.50 5.31
CA LYS A 721 -16.99 -10.69 4.08
C LYS A 721 -15.54 -10.46 3.60
N ALA A 722 -14.56 -10.71 4.46
CA ALA A 722 -13.14 -10.58 4.14
C ALA A 722 -12.62 -11.76 3.29
N VAL A 723 -13.28 -12.91 3.38
CA VAL A 723 -12.92 -14.17 2.69
C VAL A 723 -13.17 -14.06 1.18
N CYS A 724 -14.34 -13.55 0.78
CA CYS A 724 -14.82 -13.59 -0.61
C CYS A 724 -14.19 -12.53 -1.54
N GLY A 725 -13.26 -11.71 -1.06
CA GLY A 725 -12.77 -10.56 -1.83
C GLY A 725 -13.82 -9.45 -2.03
N GLU A 726 -14.98 -9.54 -1.38
CA GLU A 726 -16.08 -8.56 -1.35
C GLU A 726 -15.74 -7.32 -0.51
N VAL A 727 -14.49 -6.87 -0.55
CA VAL A 727 -14.03 -5.69 0.18
C VAL A 727 -14.39 -4.39 -0.58
N THR A 728 -14.96 -4.49 -1.78
CA THR A 728 -15.49 -3.35 -2.54
C THR A 728 -16.97 -3.14 -2.25
N SER A 729 -17.27 -2.15 -1.39
CA SER A 729 -18.57 -1.49 -1.22
C SER A 729 -19.81 -2.41 -1.24
N CYS A 730 -20.02 -3.16 -0.16
CA CYS A 730 -21.39 -3.53 0.20
C CYS A 730 -22.09 -2.25 0.68
N GLY A 731 -22.86 -1.61 -0.21
CA GLY A 731 -23.71 -0.47 0.12
C GLY A 731 -23.73 0.66 -0.90
N LYS A 732 -24.26 0.40 -2.11
CA LYS A 732 -25.18 1.28 -2.86
C LYS A 732 -25.36 0.68 -4.25
N SER A 733 -26.47 -0.04 -4.39
CA SER A 733 -27.19 -0.20 -5.65
C SER A 733 -27.32 1.16 -6.34
N CYS A 734 -26.82 1.29 -7.57
CA CYS A 734 -27.25 2.27 -8.58
C CYS A 734 -26.76 1.81 -9.95
#